data_AF-A0A2V5J5X7-F1
#
_entry.id   AF-A0A2V5J5X7-F1
#
_cell.length_a   1.000
_cell.length_b   1.000
_cell.length_c   1.000
_cell.angle_alpha   90.00
_cell.angle_beta   90.00
_cell.angle_gamma   90.00
#
_symmetry.space_group_name_H-M   'P 1'
#
loop_
_entity.id
_entity.type
_entity.pdbx_description
1 polymer ?
#
loop_
_entity_poly.entity_id
_entity_poly.type
_entity_poly.pdbx_seq_one_letter_code
_entity_poly.pdbx_strand_id
1 'polypeptide(L)'
;MIDSLLRGLRQPEYVHVLLNPLPVYALIIAWIGLLIAFFLRSRRAQIATLALVLISSLSAWPVYEFGQQGYDRVLSMADEDGRAWLDEHKDRAENLIWIFYALAILSAVAIAAPIKWPKSSAPLVIAVLLLGVANLVVGGYIAYAGGKIRHREFRNEPAPKRSAQAFDANASTAVKPVKTMHTSLDRAERDVQEHSGALKKPLGLRDLVLTQILFVVGSSWVGAAAKLGQSHLFFWLLAILLFYIPQAAVVIYLNGRMPLEGGIYQWAKLGFNEFTGFIVAWNLWLLSITVIALGGMFTTTNLSYAIGPGAAWMPNSKWCVSLISAALVGGLGWTCVRGLSLGKWLHNVGAFAMLIVYAALIFLPLVGLARGELKTYHPLQLALPTMSIFYCFNIFSKLAVGALSGFEYVAILAGETRAPARDIGRSVLIASPVIALAFILGTSSVLAFVGNRPIDLIGPVPQTLRLGLQSFPIAGAIASVGILLMTARSISSTSVHVTGSSRLPMVAGWDRLLPRWFSRLQPRYKTPVNSIIFVGATTLLIAIASQIGTGIQEAFQLVDNAANVFYGIVYFTMFAIPIFGAGAIRSGAPIWLRIAAICGAAVSLSAIFFTVYPIIDVPSPLSFAVKIIAVTAIANAIGVAIFLLGTKRRGG
;
A
#
# COMPACT_ATOMS: atom_id res chain seq x y z
N MET A 1 -15.28 -21.58 -7.40
CA MET A 1 -15.37 -20.12 -7.19
C MET A 1 -14.82 -19.34 -8.39
N ILE A 2 -13.62 -19.68 -8.90
CA ILE A 2 -13.06 -19.13 -10.15
C ILE A 2 -14.01 -19.31 -11.35
N ASP A 3 -14.61 -20.50 -11.50
CA ASP A 3 -15.61 -20.73 -12.55
C ASP A 3 -16.89 -19.92 -12.39
N SER A 4 -17.20 -19.45 -11.18
CA SER A 4 -18.37 -18.60 -10.92
C SER A 4 -18.08 -17.16 -11.31
N LEU A 5 -16.83 -16.70 -11.15
CA LEU A 5 -16.41 -15.35 -11.48
C LEU A 5 -16.12 -15.22 -12.98
N LEU A 6 -15.53 -16.26 -13.59
CA LEU A 6 -15.43 -16.39 -15.05
C LEU A 6 -16.80 -16.53 -15.71
N ARG A 7 -17.76 -17.22 -15.06
CA ARG A 7 -19.17 -17.19 -15.48
C ARG A 7 -19.78 -15.79 -15.34
N GLY A 8 -19.49 -15.07 -14.25
CA GLY A 8 -19.95 -13.70 -14.05
C GLY A 8 -19.41 -12.72 -15.10
N LEU A 9 -18.14 -12.80 -15.47
CA LEU A 9 -17.56 -11.99 -16.56
C LEU A 9 -18.07 -12.39 -17.96
N ARG A 10 -18.71 -13.56 -18.11
CA ARG A 10 -19.47 -13.95 -19.31
C ARG A 10 -20.92 -13.45 -19.27
N GLN A 11 -21.39 -12.91 -18.15
CA GLN A 11 -22.73 -12.37 -18.01
C GLN A 11 -22.73 -10.87 -18.34
N PRO A 12 -23.34 -10.46 -19.47
CA PRO A 12 -23.34 -9.05 -19.88
C PRO A 12 -23.93 -8.12 -18.81
N GLU A 13 -24.97 -8.54 -18.10
CA GLU A 13 -25.58 -7.80 -17.00
C GLU A 13 -24.62 -7.49 -15.85
N TYR A 14 -23.66 -8.39 -15.57
CA TYR A 14 -22.65 -8.18 -14.54
C TYR A 14 -21.58 -7.19 -14.99
N VAL A 15 -21.15 -7.28 -16.26
CA VAL A 15 -20.17 -6.38 -16.86
C VAL A 15 -20.73 -4.96 -17.00
N HIS A 16 -22.01 -4.83 -17.37
CA HIS A 16 -22.73 -3.55 -17.39
C HIS A 16 -22.64 -2.86 -16.02
N VAL A 17 -23.05 -3.55 -14.95
CA VAL A 17 -23.03 -2.98 -13.58
C VAL A 17 -21.61 -2.64 -13.11
N LEU A 18 -20.61 -3.44 -13.49
CA LEU A 18 -19.21 -3.19 -13.16
C LEU A 18 -18.66 -1.91 -13.81
N LEU A 19 -19.04 -1.65 -15.05
CA LEU A 19 -18.55 -0.50 -15.83
C LEU A 19 -19.40 0.77 -15.64
N ASN A 20 -20.67 0.63 -15.27
CA ASN A 20 -21.62 1.74 -15.09
C ASN A 20 -21.15 2.90 -14.19
N PRO A 21 -20.27 2.67 -13.18
CA PRO A 21 -19.67 3.76 -12.42
C PRO A 21 -18.77 4.72 -13.24
N LEU A 22 -18.20 4.26 -14.36
CA LEU A 22 -17.21 5.04 -15.11
C LEU A 22 -17.84 6.26 -15.84
N PRO A 23 -18.95 6.14 -16.60
CA PRO A 23 -19.55 7.30 -17.27
C PRO A 23 -20.08 8.36 -16.31
N VAL A 24 -20.36 8.00 -15.05
CA VAL A 24 -20.96 8.92 -14.07
C VAL A 24 -19.92 9.37 -13.04
N TYR A 25 -19.45 8.49 -12.16
CA TYR A 25 -18.58 8.89 -11.04
C TYR A 25 -17.17 9.25 -11.50
N ALA A 26 -16.57 8.47 -12.40
CA ALA A 26 -15.24 8.80 -12.90
C ALA A 26 -15.27 10.10 -13.72
N LEU A 27 -16.37 10.34 -14.45
CA LEU A 27 -16.59 11.59 -15.18
C LEU A 27 -16.70 12.80 -14.24
N ILE A 28 -17.43 12.71 -13.12
CA ILE A 28 -17.51 13.81 -12.12
C ILE A 28 -16.12 14.14 -11.58
N ILE A 29 -15.35 13.12 -11.20
CA ILE A 29 -14.00 13.30 -10.65
C ILE A 29 -13.08 13.93 -11.69
N ALA A 30 -13.11 13.43 -12.93
CA ALA A 30 -12.32 13.96 -14.03
C ALA A 30 -12.68 15.42 -14.37
N TRP A 31 -13.98 15.75 -14.32
CA TRP A 31 -14.50 17.09 -14.59
C TRP A 31 -14.07 18.10 -13.51
N ILE A 32 -14.17 17.73 -12.22
CA ILE A 32 -13.67 18.56 -11.11
C ILE A 32 -12.16 18.76 -11.23
N GLY A 33 -11.43 17.68 -11.56
CA GLY A 33 -9.99 17.75 -11.82
C GLY A 33 -9.66 18.72 -12.95
N LEU A 34 -10.43 18.69 -14.05
CA LEU A 34 -10.24 19.60 -15.19
C LEU A 34 -10.53 21.05 -14.82
N LEU A 35 -11.58 21.29 -14.01
CA LEU A 35 -11.92 22.62 -13.50
C LEU A 35 -10.77 23.20 -12.66
N ILE A 36 -10.24 22.40 -11.72
CA ILE A 36 -9.09 22.78 -10.89
C ILE A 36 -7.85 23.04 -11.76
N ALA A 37 -7.56 22.13 -12.71
CA ALA A 37 -6.42 22.27 -13.63
C ALA A 37 -6.54 23.51 -14.53
N PHE A 38 -7.76 23.90 -14.89
CA PHE A 38 -8.04 25.13 -15.62
C PHE A 38 -7.71 26.38 -14.78
N PHE A 39 -8.19 26.46 -13.54
CA PHE A 39 -7.89 27.58 -12.64
C PHE A 39 -6.43 27.68 -12.23
N LEU A 40 -5.76 26.54 -12.02
CA LEU A 40 -4.32 26.48 -11.74
C LEU A 40 -3.44 26.80 -12.96
N ARG A 41 -4.04 27.02 -14.14
CA ARG A 41 -3.36 27.30 -15.41
C ARG A 41 -2.28 26.26 -15.77
N SER A 42 -2.45 25.01 -15.32
CA SER A 42 -1.47 23.94 -15.53
C SER A 42 -1.85 23.06 -16.72
N ARG A 43 -1.17 23.24 -17.87
CA ARG A 43 -1.44 22.46 -19.09
C ARG A 43 -1.22 20.95 -18.89
N ARG A 44 -0.24 20.55 -18.07
CA ARG A 44 0.01 19.13 -17.76
C ARG A 44 -1.15 18.51 -16.99
N ALA A 45 -1.69 19.23 -16.00
CA ALA A 45 -2.87 18.79 -15.26
C ALA A 45 -4.13 18.79 -16.15
N GLN A 46 -4.27 19.77 -17.05
CA GLN A 46 -5.37 19.80 -18.03
C GLN A 46 -5.32 18.59 -18.97
N ILE A 47 -4.15 18.22 -19.48
CA ILE A 47 -4.02 17.03 -20.35
C ILE A 47 -4.39 15.74 -19.61
N ALA A 48 -3.91 15.57 -18.38
CA ALA A 48 -4.23 14.39 -17.58
C ALA A 48 -5.74 14.27 -17.29
N THR A 49 -6.37 15.39 -16.93
CA THR A 49 -7.80 15.42 -16.60
C THR A 49 -8.67 15.33 -17.85
N LEU A 50 -8.28 15.93 -18.98
CA LEU A 50 -8.92 15.71 -20.29
C LEU A 50 -8.85 14.24 -20.72
N ALA A 51 -7.73 13.55 -20.48
CA ALA A 51 -7.61 12.12 -20.77
C ALA A 51 -8.57 11.28 -19.91
N LEU A 52 -8.76 11.65 -18.64
CA LEU A 52 -9.74 11.01 -17.77
C LEU A 52 -11.18 11.29 -18.20
N VAL A 53 -11.50 12.53 -18.63
CA VAL A 53 -12.82 12.86 -19.21
C VAL A 53 -13.06 12.04 -20.48
N LEU A 54 -12.04 11.91 -21.35
CA LEU A 54 -12.10 11.09 -22.56
C LEU A 54 -12.37 9.61 -22.25
N ILE A 55 -11.62 9.00 -21.34
CA ILE A 55 -11.80 7.59 -20.96
C ILE A 55 -13.19 7.37 -20.32
N SER A 56 -13.60 8.27 -19.42
CA SER A 56 -14.88 8.16 -18.72
C SER A 56 -16.06 8.29 -19.69
N SER A 57 -16.01 9.23 -20.63
CA SER A 57 -17.05 9.40 -21.64
C SER A 57 -17.07 8.26 -22.68
N LEU A 58 -15.90 7.77 -23.13
CA LEU A 58 -15.82 6.59 -24.02
C LEU A 58 -16.36 5.32 -23.36
N SER A 59 -16.25 5.18 -22.03
CA SER A 59 -16.77 4.03 -21.30
C SER A 59 -18.30 3.89 -21.37
N ALA A 60 -19.03 4.91 -21.82
CA ALA A 60 -20.47 4.82 -22.06
C ALA A 60 -20.83 3.79 -23.14
N TRP A 61 -19.97 3.61 -24.15
CA TRP A 61 -20.15 2.61 -25.21
C TRP A 61 -20.25 1.17 -24.66
N PRO A 62 -19.22 0.65 -23.96
CA PRO A 62 -19.30 -0.72 -23.44
C PRO A 62 -20.40 -0.86 -22.37
N VAL A 63 -20.65 0.17 -21.56
CA VAL A 63 -21.78 0.14 -20.59
C VAL A 63 -23.10 -0.07 -21.32
N TYR A 64 -23.36 0.68 -22.39
CA TYR A 64 -24.59 0.54 -23.18
C TYR A 64 -24.70 -0.83 -23.84
N GLU A 65 -23.65 -1.29 -24.52
CA GLU A 65 -23.62 -2.59 -25.21
C GLU A 65 -23.90 -3.77 -24.27
N PHE A 66 -23.20 -3.82 -23.13
CA PHE A 66 -23.44 -4.86 -22.13
C PHE A 66 -24.82 -4.71 -21.47
N GLY A 67 -25.37 -3.50 -21.40
CA GLY A 67 -26.74 -3.24 -20.95
C GLY A 67 -27.77 -3.86 -21.89
N GLN A 68 -27.63 -3.64 -23.21
CA GLN A 68 -28.50 -4.23 -24.23
C GLN A 68 -28.43 -5.76 -24.22
N GLN A 69 -27.23 -6.33 -24.15
CA GLN A 69 -27.03 -7.78 -24.10
C GLN A 69 -27.59 -8.43 -22.83
N GLY A 70 -27.65 -7.68 -21.72
CA GLY A 70 -28.18 -8.14 -20.43
C GLY A 70 -29.68 -7.89 -20.23
N TYR A 71 -30.34 -7.15 -21.14
CA TYR A 71 -31.68 -6.62 -20.93
C TYR A 71 -32.73 -7.70 -20.63
N ASP A 72 -32.87 -8.72 -21.48
CA ASP A 72 -33.90 -9.77 -21.32
C ASP A 72 -33.73 -10.54 -20.00
N ARG A 73 -32.49 -10.75 -19.57
CA ARG A 73 -32.19 -11.41 -18.30
C ARG A 73 -32.61 -10.56 -17.13
N VAL A 74 -32.28 -9.27 -17.14
CA VAL A 74 -32.70 -8.34 -16.08
C VAL A 74 -34.22 -8.18 -16.06
N LEU A 75 -34.86 -8.13 -17.24
CA LEU A 75 -36.32 -8.06 -17.39
C LEU A 75 -37.01 -9.27 -16.74
N SER A 76 -36.47 -10.47 -16.93
CA SER A 76 -37.00 -11.70 -16.31
C SER A 76 -36.90 -11.73 -14.78
N MET A 77 -35.93 -10.99 -14.22
CA MET A 77 -35.66 -10.92 -12.78
C MET A 77 -36.35 -9.73 -12.09
N ALA A 78 -36.87 -8.78 -12.85
CA ALA A 78 -37.51 -7.57 -12.33
C ALA A 78 -39.00 -7.82 -12.03
N ASP A 79 -39.49 -7.19 -10.95
CA ASP A 79 -40.92 -7.09 -10.65
C ASP A 79 -41.61 -6.14 -11.63
N GLU A 80 -42.94 -6.08 -11.61
CA GLU A 80 -43.74 -5.37 -12.61
C GLU A 80 -43.33 -3.89 -12.77
N ASP A 81 -43.22 -3.15 -11.66
CA ASP A 81 -42.71 -1.78 -11.66
C ASP A 81 -41.24 -1.70 -12.10
N GLY A 82 -40.41 -2.66 -11.68
CA GLY A 82 -39.00 -2.72 -12.05
C GLY A 82 -38.78 -2.91 -13.56
N ARG A 83 -39.69 -3.61 -14.24
CA ARG A 83 -39.69 -3.76 -15.71
C ARG A 83 -39.96 -2.43 -16.39
N ALA A 84 -40.95 -1.67 -15.93
CA ALA A 84 -41.22 -0.33 -16.45
C ALA A 84 -40.03 0.63 -16.26
N TRP A 85 -39.35 0.56 -15.12
CA TRP A 85 -38.12 1.34 -14.88
C TRP A 85 -36.92 0.87 -15.72
N LEU A 86 -36.85 -0.42 -16.06
CA LEU A 86 -35.83 -0.97 -16.94
C LEU A 86 -36.02 -0.48 -18.38
N ASP A 87 -37.27 -0.48 -18.87
CA ASP A 87 -37.65 0.04 -20.19
C ASP A 87 -37.28 1.52 -20.29
N GLU A 88 -37.69 2.32 -19.30
CA GLU A 88 -37.36 3.74 -19.20
C GLU A 88 -35.84 3.99 -19.13
N HIS A 89 -35.08 3.18 -18.38
CA HIS A 89 -33.63 3.32 -18.31
C HIS A 89 -32.96 3.05 -19.67
N LYS A 90 -33.42 2.03 -20.39
CA LYS A 90 -32.94 1.69 -21.72
C LYS A 90 -33.24 2.81 -22.71
N ASP A 91 -34.48 3.31 -22.74
CA ASP A 91 -34.91 4.37 -23.64
C ASP A 91 -34.12 5.66 -23.41
N ARG A 92 -33.86 6.02 -22.15
CA ARG A 92 -33.01 7.17 -21.82
C ARG A 92 -31.58 6.99 -22.30
N ALA A 93 -31.02 5.79 -22.11
CA ALA A 93 -29.66 5.50 -22.54
C ALA A 93 -29.53 5.58 -24.07
N GLU A 94 -30.43 4.94 -24.81
CA GLU A 94 -30.43 4.92 -26.28
C GLU A 94 -30.56 6.33 -26.88
N ASN A 95 -31.46 7.15 -26.33
CA ASN A 95 -31.70 8.49 -26.85
C ASN A 95 -30.60 9.51 -26.53
N LEU A 96 -29.83 9.30 -25.46
CA LEU A 96 -28.91 10.33 -24.92
C LEU A 96 -27.43 9.93 -24.97
N ILE A 97 -27.10 8.69 -25.34
CA ILE A 97 -25.72 8.20 -25.37
C ILE A 97 -24.79 9.01 -26.27
N TRP A 98 -25.31 9.61 -27.35
CA TRP A 98 -24.53 10.41 -28.28
C TRP A 98 -23.88 11.64 -27.61
N ILE A 99 -24.44 12.14 -26.50
CA ILE A 99 -23.88 13.25 -25.72
C ILE A 99 -22.53 12.83 -25.09
N PHE A 100 -22.39 11.56 -24.68
CA PHE A 100 -21.12 11.00 -24.21
C PHE A 100 -20.09 10.95 -25.34
N TYR A 101 -20.48 10.55 -26.54
CA TYR A 101 -19.57 10.53 -27.71
C TYR A 101 -19.12 11.93 -28.13
N ALA A 102 -20.02 12.91 -28.09
CA ALA A 102 -19.68 14.30 -28.35
C ALA A 102 -18.61 14.81 -27.37
N LEU A 103 -18.74 14.50 -26.08
CA LEU A 103 -17.75 14.87 -25.06
C LEU A 103 -16.42 14.14 -25.23
N ALA A 104 -16.45 12.86 -25.61
CA ALA A 104 -15.24 12.10 -25.91
C ALA A 104 -14.47 12.74 -27.07
N ILE A 105 -15.14 13.02 -28.19
CA ILE A 105 -14.54 13.68 -29.36
C ILE A 105 -13.98 15.05 -28.98
N LEU A 106 -14.77 15.88 -28.28
CA LEU A 106 -14.34 17.21 -27.87
C LEU A 106 -13.11 17.16 -26.93
N SER A 107 -13.06 16.18 -26.03
CA SER A 107 -11.92 15.97 -25.13
C SER A 107 -10.66 15.54 -25.90
N ALA A 108 -10.80 14.66 -26.89
CA ALA A 108 -9.69 14.28 -27.77
C ALA A 108 -9.17 15.49 -28.58
N VAL A 109 -10.07 16.34 -29.09
CA VAL A 109 -9.72 17.58 -29.77
C VAL A 109 -9.02 18.56 -28.82
N ALA A 110 -9.49 18.71 -27.59
CA ALA A 110 -8.86 19.56 -26.57
C ALA A 110 -7.45 19.12 -26.16
N ILE A 111 -7.14 17.82 -26.31
CA ILE A 111 -5.79 17.28 -26.12
C ILE A 111 -4.92 17.58 -27.35
N ALA A 112 -5.42 17.25 -28.55
CA ALA A 112 -4.62 17.24 -29.78
C ALA A 112 -4.45 18.61 -30.44
N ALA A 113 -5.52 19.41 -30.58
CA ALA A 113 -5.49 20.67 -31.33
C ALA A 113 -4.48 21.71 -30.76
N PRO A 114 -4.31 21.85 -29.43
CA PRO A 114 -3.33 22.79 -28.89
C PRO A 114 -1.86 22.40 -29.13
N ILE A 115 -1.56 21.19 -29.61
CA ILE A 115 -0.21 20.80 -30.05
C ILE A 115 0.21 21.65 -31.27
N LYS A 116 -0.73 21.88 -32.21
CA LYS A 116 -0.50 22.68 -33.41
C LYS A 116 -0.92 24.14 -33.25
N TRP A 117 -1.97 24.40 -32.48
CA TRP A 117 -2.53 25.74 -32.26
C TRP A 117 -2.68 26.05 -30.77
N PRO A 118 -1.62 26.48 -30.06
CA PRO A 118 -1.64 26.65 -28.61
C PRO A 118 -2.76 27.56 -28.08
N LYS A 119 -3.16 28.58 -28.86
CA LYS A 119 -4.24 29.51 -28.52
C LYS A 119 -5.62 28.84 -28.41
N SER A 120 -5.81 27.65 -28.99
CA SER A 120 -7.07 26.89 -28.90
C SER A 120 -7.29 26.20 -27.55
N SER A 121 -6.26 26.11 -26.68
CA SER A 121 -6.32 25.38 -25.40
C SER A 121 -7.47 25.84 -24.50
N ALA A 122 -7.53 27.14 -24.20
CA ALA A 122 -8.53 27.68 -23.28
C ALA A 122 -9.98 27.52 -23.77
N PRO A 123 -10.34 27.92 -25.01
CA PRO A 123 -11.72 27.75 -25.48
C PRO A 123 -12.15 26.27 -25.57
N LEU A 124 -11.25 25.36 -25.93
CA LEU A 124 -11.55 23.93 -25.97
C LEU A 124 -11.77 23.35 -24.56
N VAL A 125 -10.96 23.72 -23.58
CA VAL A 125 -11.17 23.27 -22.19
C VAL A 125 -12.48 23.82 -21.62
N ILE A 126 -12.82 25.08 -21.91
CA ILE A 126 -14.11 25.66 -21.51
C ILE A 126 -15.27 24.89 -22.16
N ALA A 127 -15.17 24.56 -23.44
CA ALA A 127 -16.18 23.77 -24.14
C ALA A 127 -16.35 22.37 -23.53
N VAL A 128 -15.24 21.69 -23.17
CA VAL A 128 -15.28 20.39 -22.46
C VAL A 128 -15.93 20.54 -21.08
N LEU A 129 -15.64 21.62 -20.34
CA LEU A 129 -16.28 21.87 -19.05
C LEU A 129 -17.79 22.08 -19.19
N LEU A 130 -18.23 22.88 -20.16
CA LEU A 130 -19.66 23.12 -20.39
C LEU A 130 -20.40 21.86 -20.83
N LEU A 131 -19.89 21.14 -21.83
CA LEU A 131 -20.50 19.89 -22.30
C LEU A 131 -20.40 18.79 -21.22
N GLY A 132 -19.38 18.83 -20.37
CA GLY A 132 -19.23 17.97 -19.21
C GLY A 132 -20.40 18.11 -18.22
N VAL A 133 -20.86 19.33 -17.93
CA VAL A 133 -22.04 19.55 -17.07
C VAL A 133 -23.29 18.89 -17.67
N ALA A 134 -23.53 19.08 -18.98
CA ALA A 134 -24.66 18.45 -19.66
C ALA A 134 -24.58 16.91 -19.56
N ASN A 135 -23.38 16.34 -19.73
CA ASN A 135 -23.17 14.90 -19.62
C ASN A 135 -23.40 14.37 -18.19
N LEU A 136 -23.02 15.14 -17.17
CA LEU A 136 -23.28 14.76 -15.77
C LEU A 136 -24.76 14.77 -15.44
N VAL A 137 -25.50 15.75 -15.95
CA VAL A 137 -26.97 15.81 -15.80
C VAL A 137 -27.62 14.63 -16.51
N VAL A 138 -27.24 14.36 -17.76
CA VAL A 138 -27.74 13.24 -18.57
C VAL A 138 -27.41 11.90 -17.93
N GLY A 139 -26.16 11.69 -17.52
CA GLY A 139 -25.73 10.48 -16.82
C GLY A 139 -26.48 10.27 -15.51
N GLY A 140 -26.72 11.34 -14.74
CA GLY A 140 -27.58 11.31 -13.56
C GLY A 140 -29.02 10.94 -13.89
N TYR A 141 -29.59 11.50 -14.96
CA TYR A 141 -30.95 11.22 -15.42
C TYR A 141 -31.14 9.77 -15.89
N ILE A 142 -30.16 9.19 -16.58
CA ILE A 142 -30.15 7.77 -16.98
C ILE A 142 -30.00 6.88 -15.73
N ALA A 143 -29.03 7.19 -14.86
CA ALA A 143 -28.77 6.42 -13.64
C ALA A 143 -29.94 6.46 -12.64
N TYR A 144 -30.71 7.55 -12.61
CA TYR A 144 -31.90 7.71 -11.78
C TYR A 144 -32.98 6.66 -12.08
N ALA A 145 -33.21 6.34 -13.35
CA ALA A 145 -34.09 5.23 -13.75
C ALA A 145 -33.45 3.89 -13.36
N GLY A 146 -32.15 3.73 -13.62
CA GLY A 146 -31.39 2.51 -13.31
C GLY A 146 -31.44 2.11 -11.83
N GLY A 147 -31.38 3.09 -10.92
CA GLY A 147 -31.49 2.88 -9.48
C GLY A 147 -32.80 2.23 -9.06
N LYS A 148 -33.91 2.49 -9.76
CA LYS A 148 -35.25 2.00 -9.38
C LYS A 148 -35.58 0.59 -9.88
N ILE A 149 -34.74 0.01 -10.73
CA ILE A 149 -34.96 -1.33 -11.31
C ILE A 149 -35.02 -2.40 -10.20
N ARG A 150 -34.05 -2.41 -9.27
CA ARG A 150 -33.98 -3.40 -8.17
C ARG A 150 -34.15 -2.85 -6.77
N HIS A 151 -33.99 -1.54 -6.58
CA HIS A 151 -34.10 -0.92 -5.26
C HIS A 151 -35.50 -0.32 -5.09
N ARG A 152 -36.37 -1.08 -4.42
CA ARG A 152 -37.74 -0.63 -4.10
C ARG A 152 -37.73 0.60 -3.20
N GLU A 153 -36.71 0.73 -2.36
CA GLU A 153 -36.45 1.87 -1.50
C GLU A 153 -36.23 3.20 -2.26
N PHE A 154 -35.97 3.15 -3.58
CA PHE A 154 -35.81 4.35 -4.41
C PHE A 154 -37.06 4.70 -5.24
N ARG A 155 -38.14 3.92 -5.14
CA ARG A 155 -39.40 4.14 -5.88
C ARG A 155 -40.32 5.10 -5.12
N ASN A 156 -39.96 6.38 -5.11
CA ASN A 156 -40.74 7.44 -4.46
C ASN A 156 -41.84 8.02 -5.37
N GLU A 157 -41.95 7.52 -6.60
CA GLU A 157 -42.88 7.98 -7.64
C GLU A 157 -43.44 6.76 -8.39
N PRO A 158 -44.67 6.84 -8.95
CA PRO A 158 -45.29 5.73 -9.66
C PRO A 158 -44.47 5.32 -10.89
N ALA A 159 -44.52 4.04 -11.22
CA ALA A 159 -43.77 3.49 -12.35
C ALA A 159 -44.19 4.13 -13.69
N PRO A 160 -43.25 4.32 -14.64
CA PRO A 160 -43.57 4.83 -15.97
C PRO A 160 -44.62 3.96 -16.67
N LYS A 161 -45.56 4.58 -17.39
CA LYS A 161 -46.54 3.82 -18.18
C LYS A 161 -45.81 3.13 -19.33
N ARG A 162 -45.85 1.80 -19.34
CA ARG A 162 -45.20 0.96 -20.37
C ARG A 162 -45.80 1.24 -21.74
N SER A 163 -44.97 1.51 -22.75
CA SER A 163 -45.43 1.55 -24.13
C SER A 163 -45.75 0.12 -24.57
N ALA A 164 -46.91 -0.07 -25.22
CA ALA A 164 -47.49 -1.38 -25.49
C ALA A 164 -46.86 -2.09 -26.70
N GLN A 165 -45.55 -2.34 -26.70
CA GLN A 165 -44.91 -3.12 -27.76
C GLN A 165 -44.01 -4.23 -27.21
N ALA A 166 -44.33 -5.47 -27.65
CA ALA A 166 -43.61 -6.73 -27.51
C ALA A 166 -43.67 -7.43 -26.14
N PHE A 167 -44.73 -8.24 -25.95
CA PHE A 167 -44.77 -9.34 -24.99
C PHE A 167 -44.75 -10.65 -25.77
N ASP A 168 -43.75 -11.49 -25.54
CA ASP A 168 -43.86 -12.93 -25.78
C ASP A 168 -43.45 -13.64 -24.49
N ALA A 169 -44.40 -14.42 -23.96
CA ALA A 169 -44.32 -15.08 -22.67
C ALA A 169 -43.99 -16.55 -22.87
N ASN A 170 -42.90 -17.03 -22.26
CA ASN A 170 -42.85 -18.33 -21.57
C ASN A 170 -41.46 -18.64 -21.04
N ALA A 171 -41.33 -18.78 -19.72
CA ALA A 171 -40.52 -19.80 -19.07
C ALA A 171 -40.66 -19.67 -17.54
N SER A 172 -41.65 -20.37 -16.98
CA SER A 172 -41.70 -20.66 -15.55
C SER A 172 -40.62 -21.69 -15.20
N THR A 173 -39.65 -21.35 -14.36
CA THR A 173 -38.95 -22.35 -13.55
C THR A 173 -38.70 -21.81 -12.14
N ALA A 174 -39.09 -22.62 -11.15
CA ALA A 174 -39.08 -22.30 -9.74
C ALA A 174 -37.67 -22.06 -9.20
N VAL A 175 -37.47 -20.95 -8.47
CA VAL A 175 -36.22 -20.65 -7.75
C VAL A 175 -36.43 -20.88 -6.25
N LYS A 176 -35.58 -21.72 -5.67
CA LYS A 176 -35.49 -22.00 -4.22
C LYS A 176 -35.01 -20.76 -3.44
N PRO A 177 -35.40 -20.60 -2.17
CA PRO A 177 -35.22 -19.35 -1.43
C PRO A 177 -33.77 -19.07 -1.02
N VAL A 178 -33.45 -17.78 -1.01
CA VAL A 178 -32.17 -17.15 -0.67
C VAL A 178 -31.83 -17.36 0.81
N LYS A 179 -30.90 -18.27 1.08
CA LYS A 179 -30.26 -18.45 2.40
C LYS A 179 -28.73 -18.60 2.32
N THR A 180 -28.14 -18.35 1.14
CA THR A 180 -26.82 -18.88 0.76
C THR A 180 -25.64 -17.88 0.79
N MET A 181 -25.85 -16.59 1.07
CA MET A 181 -24.74 -15.61 1.05
C MET A 181 -24.00 -15.45 2.39
N HIS A 182 -24.69 -15.56 3.53
CA HIS A 182 -24.01 -15.67 4.84
C HIS A 182 -23.10 -16.91 4.89
N THR A 183 -23.53 -18.01 4.26
CA THR A 183 -22.77 -19.27 4.26
C THR A 183 -21.47 -19.26 3.46
N SER A 184 -21.19 -18.28 2.59
CA SER A 184 -19.94 -18.30 1.79
C SER A 184 -18.75 -17.62 2.49
N LEU A 185 -18.98 -16.51 3.19
CA LEU A 185 -17.98 -15.89 4.06
C LEU A 185 -17.72 -16.79 5.27
N ASP A 186 -18.79 -17.25 5.94
CA ASP A 186 -18.67 -18.17 7.09
C ASP A 186 -17.93 -19.47 6.73
N ARG A 187 -18.12 -20.00 5.51
CA ARG A 187 -17.41 -21.19 5.03
C ARG A 187 -15.93 -20.90 4.73
N ALA A 188 -15.63 -19.80 4.04
CA ALA A 188 -14.24 -19.41 3.75
C ALA A 188 -13.46 -19.07 5.03
N GLU A 189 -14.11 -18.46 6.02
CA GLU A 189 -13.56 -18.21 7.35
C GLU A 189 -13.31 -19.51 8.11
N ARG A 190 -14.26 -20.45 8.10
CA ARG A 190 -14.11 -21.78 8.72
C ARG A 190 -12.94 -22.56 8.11
N ASP A 191 -12.82 -22.58 6.78
CA ASP A 191 -11.73 -23.30 6.11
C ASP A 191 -10.35 -22.76 6.55
N VAL A 192 -10.20 -21.44 6.68
CA VAL A 192 -8.95 -20.82 7.17
C VAL A 192 -8.72 -21.09 8.65
N GLN A 193 -9.77 -21.06 9.48
CA GLN A 193 -9.69 -21.35 10.91
C GLN A 193 -9.32 -22.82 11.17
N GLU A 194 -9.83 -23.77 10.39
CA GLU A 194 -9.50 -25.20 10.49
C GLU A 194 -8.02 -25.45 10.20
N HIS A 195 -7.46 -24.82 9.17
CA HIS A 195 -6.02 -24.90 8.87
C HIS A 195 -5.16 -24.24 9.96
N SER A 196 -5.65 -23.15 10.56
CA SER A 196 -4.96 -22.42 11.62
C SER A 196 -4.99 -23.16 12.97
N GLY A 197 -6.00 -23.99 13.23
CA GLY A 197 -6.15 -24.76 14.45
C GLY A 197 -5.02 -25.78 14.69
N ALA A 198 -4.32 -26.19 13.63
CA ALA A 198 -3.17 -27.08 13.71
C ALA A 198 -1.85 -26.39 14.14
N LEU A 199 -1.82 -25.05 14.16
CA LEU A 199 -0.63 -24.28 14.53
C LEU A 199 -0.45 -24.21 16.05
N LYS A 200 0.79 -24.32 16.51
CA LYS A 200 1.12 -24.03 17.91
C LYS A 200 0.92 -22.54 18.16
N LYS A 201 0.46 -22.17 19.36
CA LYS A 201 0.18 -20.78 19.76
C LYS A 201 1.23 -20.21 20.73
N PRO A 202 2.50 -20.02 20.31
CA PRO A 202 3.55 -19.58 21.22
C PRO A 202 3.46 -18.08 21.53
N LEU A 203 2.82 -17.26 20.69
CA LEU A 203 2.88 -15.80 20.79
C LEU A 203 1.85 -15.26 21.79
N GLY A 204 2.34 -14.51 22.78
CA GLY A 204 1.52 -13.72 23.69
C GLY A 204 1.61 -12.21 23.40
N LEU A 205 0.84 -11.42 24.15
CA LEU A 205 0.79 -9.96 24.01
C LEU A 205 2.17 -9.29 24.01
N ARG A 206 3.08 -9.72 24.91
CA ARG A 206 4.44 -9.15 25.02
C ARG A 206 5.25 -9.38 23.74
N ASP A 207 5.16 -10.59 23.18
CA ASP A 207 5.89 -10.94 21.95
C ASP A 207 5.38 -10.09 20.77
N LEU A 208 4.06 -9.88 20.68
CA LEU A 208 3.46 -9.04 19.64
C LEU A 208 3.89 -7.57 19.74
N VAL A 209 3.95 -7.02 20.96
CA VAL A 209 4.41 -5.64 21.19
C VAL A 209 5.87 -5.48 20.78
N LEU A 210 6.77 -6.37 21.23
CA LEU A 210 8.19 -6.30 20.89
C LEU A 210 8.44 -6.49 19.39
N THR A 211 7.70 -7.41 18.75
CA THR A 211 7.81 -7.65 17.31
C THR A 211 7.39 -6.43 16.50
N GLN A 212 6.29 -5.76 16.89
CA GLN A 212 5.86 -4.52 16.23
C GLN A 212 6.89 -3.40 16.39
N ILE A 213 7.43 -3.22 17.60
CA ILE A 213 8.46 -2.19 17.83
C ILE A 213 9.70 -2.47 16.96
N LEU A 214 10.17 -3.72 16.91
CA LEU A 214 11.31 -4.10 16.07
C LEU A 214 11.05 -3.84 14.58
N PHE A 215 9.86 -4.19 14.11
CA PHE A 215 9.47 -4.10 12.71
C PHE A 215 9.24 -2.67 12.26
N VAL A 216 8.45 -1.90 13.02
CA VAL A 216 7.99 -0.56 12.64
C VAL A 216 9.07 0.49 12.87
N VAL A 217 9.75 0.48 14.02
CA VAL A 217 10.74 1.52 14.31
C VAL A 217 11.95 1.31 13.39
N GLY A 218 12.12 2.15 12.38
CA GLY A 218 13.22 2.09 11.40
C GLY A 218 14.22 3.23 11.60
N SER A 219 15.53 2.96 11.46
CA SER A 219 16.57 3.99 11.62
C SER A 219 16.55 5.05 10.52
N SER A 220 16.24 4.69 9.27
CA SER A 220 16.25 5.64 8.14
C SER A 220 15.22 6.77 8.29
N TRP A 221 14.05 6.47 8.85
CA TRP A 221 12.92 7.41 8.95
C TRP A 221 13.21 8.61 9.85
N VAL A 222 13.98 8.42 10.93
CA VAL A 222 14.35 9.56 11.79
C VAL A 222 15.26 10.54 11.06
N GLY A 223 16.13 10.05 10.16
CA GLY A 223 16.97 10.88 9.31
C GLY A 223 16.19 11.56 8.17
N ALA A 224 15.28 10.84 7.52
CA ALA A 224 14.39 11.43 6.52
C ALA A 224 13.52 12.54 7.13
N ALA A 225 12.97 12.33 8.33
CA ALA A 225 12.21 13.34 9.05
C ALA A 225 13.07 14.52 9.51
N ALA A 226 14.35 14.31 9.86
CA ALA A 226 15.26 15.39 10.23
C ALA A 226 15.50 16.36 9.06
N LYS A 227 15.29 15.96 7.80
CA LYS A 227 15.30 16.89 6.65
C LYS A 227 14.19 17.94 6.66
N LEU A 228 13.15 17.76 7.48
CA LEU A 228 12.12 18.78 7.70
C LEU A 228 12.56 19.88 8.68
N GLY A 229 13.75 19.75 9.28
CA GLY A 229 14.24 20.69 10.28
C GLY A 229 13.28 20.80 11.46
N GLN A 230 13.09 22.01 11.97
CA GLN A 230 12.21 22.26 13.13
C GLN A 230 10.74 21.92 12.87
N SER A 231 10.30 21.78 11.62
CA SER A 231 8.92 21.41 11.29
C SER A 231 8.64 19.90 11.43
N HIS A 232 9.64 19.09 11.80
CA HIS A 232 9.49 17.63 11.88
C HIS A 232 8.35 17.19 12.82
N LEU A 233 8.17 17.86 13.96
CA LEU A 233 7.11 17.53 14.91
C LEU A 233 5.72 17.72 14.29
N PHE A 234 5.51 18.84 13.58
CA PHE A 234 4.25 19.11 12.89
C PHE A 234 3.88 17.98 11.93
N PHE A 235 4.84 17.52 11.11
CA PHE A 235 4.59 16.46 10.14
C PHE A 235 4.48 15.07 10.77
N TRP A 236 5.17 14.78 11.88
CA TRP A 236 4.94 13.55 12.64
C TRP A 236 3.52 13.52 13.21
N LEU A 237 3.06 14.62 13.83
CA LEU A 237 1.69 14.72 14.35
C LEU A 237 0.65 14.61 13.24
N LEU A 238 0.91 15.23 12.09
CA LEU A 238 0.05 15.13 10.91
C LEU A 238 -0.02 13.68 10.39
N ALA A 239 1.11 12.98 10.33
CA ALA A 239 1.19 11.58 9.89
C ALA A 239 0.50 10.64 10.88
N ILE A 240 0.65 10.93 12.18
CA ILE A 240 -0.05 10.19 13.23
C ILE A 240 -1.57 10.37 13.10
N LEU A 241 -2.03 11.59 12.91
CA LEU A 241 -3.45 11.94 12.80
C LEU A 241 -4.09 11.38 11.54
N LEU A 242 -3.46 11.58 10.38
CA LEU A 242 -4.07 11.29 9.07
C LEU A 242 -3.83 9.87 8.57
N PHE A 243 -2.86 9.14 9.14
CA PHE A 243 -2.51 7.81 8.68
C PHE A 243 -2.38 6.79 9.82
N TYR A 244 -1.60 7.08 10.88
CA TYR A 244 -1.30 6.07 11.90
C TYR A 244 -2.48 5.67 12.77
N ILE A 245 -3.22 6.66 13.28
CA ILE A 245 -4.45 6.42 14.05
C ILE A 245 -5.49 5.75 13.14
N PRO A 246 -5.76 6.24 11.92
CA PRO A 246 -6.60 5.52 10.96
C PRO A 246 -6.18 4.06 10.70
N GLN A 247 -4.88 3.82 10.49
CA GLN A 247 -4.33 2.48 10.27
C GLN A 247 -4.64 1.58 11.46
N ALA A 248 -4.32 2.02 12.68
CA ALA A 248 -4.59 1.27 13.90
C ALA A 248 -6.08 0.96 14.05
N ALA A 249 -6.95 1.95 13.81
CA ALA A 249 -8.39 1.78 13.90
C ALA A 249 -8.93 0.75 12.88
N VAL A 250 -8.48 0.82 11.63
CA VAL A 250 -8.90 -0.12 10.57
C VAL A 250 -8.37 -1.53 10.84
N VAL A 251 -7.11 -1.67 11.29
CA VAL A 251 -6.54 -2.96 11.67
C VAL A 251 -7.31 -3.59 12.83
N ILE A 252 -7.59 -2.83 13.90
CA ILE A 252 -8.37 -3.32 15.05
C ILE A 252 -9.78 -3.74 14.61
N TYR A 253 -10.42 -2.93 13.76
CA TYR A 253 -11.75 -3.22 13.22
C TYR A 253 -11.79 -4.52 12.39
N LEU A 254 -10.87 -4.64 11.43
CA LEU A 254 -10.81 -5.80 10.53
C LEU A 254 -10.42 -7.07 11.30
N ASN A 255 -9.44 -6.99 12.20
CA ASN A 255 -9.05 -8.11 13.04
C ASN A 255 -10.16 -8.54 14.01
N GLY A 256 -10.95 -7.59 14.52
CA GLY A 256 -12.09 -7.90 15.39
C GLY A 256 -13.21 -8.65 14.66
N ARG A 257 -13.39 -8.44 13.35
CA ARG A 257 -14.39 -9.16 12.54
C ARG A 257 -13.85 -10.43 11.88
N MET A 258 -12.63 -10.37 11.38
CA MET A 258 -11.98 -11.43 10.63
C MET A 258 -10.58 -11.69 11.24
N PRO A 259 -10.50 -12.33 12.43
CA PRO A 259 -9.24 -12.70 13.08
C PRO A 259 -8.61 -13.92 12.38
N LEU A 260 -8.36 -13.78 11.08
CA LEU A 260 -7.95 -14.85 10.19
C LEU A 260 -6.43 -14.81 9.97
N GLU A 261 -5.83 -15.99 9.90
CA GLU A 261 -4.43 -16.15 9.51
C GLU A 261 -4.18 -15.60 8.10
N GLY A 262 -3.13 -14.79 7.96
CA GLY A 262 -2.77 -14.12 6.70
C GLY A 262 -3.08 -12.62 6.64
N GLY A 263 -3.70 -12.03 7.67
CA GLY A 263 -3.82 -10.56 7.82
C GLY A 263 -4.47 -9.86 6.62
N ILE A 264 -3.84 -8.78 6.12
CA ILE A 264 -4.41 -7.96 5.02
C ILE A 264 -4.72 -8.78 3.77
N TYR A 265 -3.95 -9.82 3.46
CA TYR A 265 -4.23 -10.69 2.32
C TYR A 265 -5.66 -11.26 2.38
N GLN A 266 -6.04 -11.80 3.54
CA GLN A 266 -7.39 -12.36 3.71
C GLN A 266 -8.44 -11.27 3.75
N TRP A 267 -8.18 -10.15 4.43
CA TRP A 267 -9.13 -9.04 4.48
C TRP A 267 -9.41 -8.46 3.10
N ALA A 268 -8.40 -8.32 2.26
CA ALA A 268 -8.54 -7.85 0.88
C ALA A 268 -9.27 -8.88 0.00
N LYS A 269 -8.98 -10.16 0.20
CA LYS A 269 -9.64 -11.27 -0.52
C LYS A 269 -11.14 -11.36 -0.21
N LEU A 270 -11.50 -11.30 1.07
CA LEU A 270 -12.89 -11.36 1.54
C LEU A 270 -13.62 -10.03 1.33
N GLY A 271 -12.90 -8.92 1.42
CA GLY A 271 -13.41 -7.58 1.18
C GLY A 271 -13.74 -7.32 -0.28
N PHE A 272 -12.93 -7.81 -1.22
CA PHE A 272 -13.10 -7.55 -2.65
C PHE A 272 -13.20 -8.84 -3.47
N ASN A 273 -12.07 -9.51 -3.72
CA ASN A 273 -11.99 -10.75 -4.48
C ASN A 273 -10.56 -11.37 -4.41
N GLU A 274 -10.40 -12.58 -4.97
CA GLU A 274 -9.12 -13.30 -4.99
C GLU A 274 -7.99 -12.54 -5.68
N PHE A 275 -8.28 -11.77 -6.74
CA PHE A 275 -7.27 -10.97 -7.44
C PHE A 275 -6.74 -9.84 -6.55
N THR A 276 -7.63 -9.09 -5.89
CA THR A 276 -7.24 -8.02 -4.96
C THR A 276 -6.44 -8.58 -3.79
N GLY A 277 -6.85 -9.73 -3.23
CA GLY A 277 -6.06 -10.46 -2.24
C GLY A 277 -4.67 -10.81 -2.76
N PHE A 278 -4.58 -11.42 -3.95
CA PHE A 278 -3.30 -11.79 -4.56
C PHE A 278 -2.38 -10.57 -4.77
N ILE A 279 -2.89 -9.45 -5.30
CA ILE A 279 -2.11 -8.23 -5.51
C ILE A 279 -1.59 -7.66 -4.19
N VAL A 280 -2.38 -7.71 -3.11
CA VAL A 280 -1.91 -7.33 -1.77
C VAL A 280 -0.77 -8.24 -1.30
N ALA A 281 -0.92 -9.56 -1.41
CA ALA A 281 0.13 -10.50 -1.03
C ALA A 281 1.39 -10.34 -1.90
N TRP A 282 1.22 -10.10 -3.20
CA TRP A 282 2.30 -9.86 -4.15
C TRP A 282 3.08 -8.60 -3.79
N ASN A 283 2.40 -7.49 -3.48
CA ASN A 283 3.06 -6.24 -3.08
C ASN A 283 3.70 -6.35 -1.69
N LEU A 284 3.11 -7.08 -0.73
CA LEU A 284 3.76 -7.39 0.55
C LEU A 284 5.03 -8.23 0.39
N TRP A 285 5.03 -9.16 -0.57
CA TRP A 285 6.20 -9.96 -0.92
C TRP A 285 7.29 -9.11 -1.57
N LEU A 286 6.94 -8.27 -2.55
CA LEU A 286 7.86 -7.34 -3.19
C LEU A 286 8.47 -6.36 -2.19
N LEU A 287 7.65 -5.78 -1.31
CA LEU A 287 8.08 -4.96 -0.17
C LEU A 287 9.11 -5.71 0.68
N SER A 288 8.85 -6.96 1.02
CA SER A 288 9.78 -7.73 1.85
C SER A 288 11.12 -7.93 1.15
N ILE A 289 11.12 -8.25 -0.15
CA ILE A 289 12.36 -8.43 -0.93
C ILE A 289 13.16 -7.14 -1.04
N THR A 290 12.51 -6.00 -1.28
CA THR A 290 13.20 -4.72 -1.37
C THR A 290 13.81 -4.32 -0.03
N VAL A 291 13.09 -4.53 1.09
CA VAL A 291 13.63 -4.29 2.44
C VAL A 291 14.81 -5.22 2.75
N ILE A 292 14.78 -6.48 2.34
CA ILE A 292 15.92 -7.39 2.51
C ILE A 292 17.12 -6.89 1.69
N ALA A 293 16.89 -6.39 0.48
CA ALA A 293 17.94 -5.87 -0.40
C ALA A 293 18.66 -4.64 0.21
N LEU A 294 17.95 -3.84 1.02
CA LEU A 294 18.53 -2.71 1.77
C LEU A 294 19.40 -3.17 2.96
N GLY A 295 19.20 -4.39 3.47
CA GLY A 295 19.90 -4.90 4.66
C GLY A 295 21.42 -4.86 4.54
N GLY A 296 21.96 -5.10 3.34
CA GLY A 296 23.39 -5.02 3.07
C GLY A 296 23.94 -3.59 3.13
N MET A 297 23.19 -2.59 2.63
CA MET A 297 23.55 -1.17 2.73
C MET A 297 23.55 -0.69 4.18
N PHE A 298 22.52 -1.06 4.96
CA PHE A 298 22.45 -0.76 6.40
C PHE A 298 23.60 -1.40 7.17
N THR A 299 23.86 -2.69 6.92
CA THR A 299 24.94 -3.41 7.61
C THR A 299 26.31 -2.81 7.29
N THR A 300 26.57 -2.52 6.02
CA THR A 300 27.84 -1.90 5.59
C THR A 300 28.03 -0.52 6.19
N THR A 301 26.98 0.30 6.19
CA THR A 301 27.01 1.66 6.74
C THR A 301 27.22 1.64 8.25
N ASN A 302 26.49 0.78 8.98
CA ASN A 302 26.65 0.65 10.42
C ASN A 302 28.06 0.15 10.78
N LEU A 303 28.60 -0.84 10.06
CA LEU A 303 29.98 -1.33 10.29
C LEU A 303 31.02 -0.23 10.04
N SER A 304 30.85 0.57 8.98
CA SER A 304 31.70 1.73 8.70
C SER A 304 31.73 2.70 9.89
N TYR A 305 30.55 3.10 10.40
CA TYR A 305 30.47 3.97 11.57
C TYR A 305 30.97 3.31 12.87
N ALA A 306 30.82 1.98 13.03
CA ALA A 306 31.33 1.27 14.20
C ALA A 306 32.86 1.27 14.23
N ILE A 307 33.51 0.94 13.11
CA ILE A 307 34.97 0.92 12.99
C ILE A 307 35.54 2.35 13.07
N GLY A 308 34.87 3.31 12.43
CA GLY A 308 35.24 4.73 12.45
C GLY A 308 35.92 5.21 11.17
N PRO A 309 36.67 6.32 11.21
CA PRO A 309 37.14 7.02 10.01
C PRO A 309 37.91 6.15 9.01
N GLY A 310 38.71 5.17 9.48
CA GLY A 310 39.45 4.25 8.62
C GLY A 310 38.58 3.33 7.76
N ALA A 311 37.29 3.20 8.06
CA ALA A 311 36.33 2.40 7.33
C ALA A 311 35.32 3.23 6.50
N ALA A 312 35.48 4.56 6.45
CA ALA A 312 34.57 5.46 5.74
C ALA A 312 34.44 5.16 4.22
N TRP A 313 35.40 4.42 3.66
CA TRP A 313 35.36 3.95 2.27
C TRP A 313 34.35 2.83 2.03
N MET A 314 33.95 2.06 3.06
CA MET A 314 33.13 0.85 2.90
C MET A 314 31.78 1.12 2.19
N PRO A 315 30.98 2.14 2.58
CA PRO A 315 29.70 2.40 1.92
C PRO A 315 29.85 2.89 0.47
N ASN A 316 31.02 3.45 0.13
CA ASN A 316 31.31 3.93 -1.23
C ASN A 316 31.86 2.82 -2.15
N SER A 317 32.32 1.71 -1.56
CA SER A 317 32.81 0.55 -2.32
C SER A 317 31.66 -0.40 -2.66
N LYS A 318 31.24 -0.38 -3.94
CA LYS A 318 30.16 -1.26 -4.46
C LYS A 318 30.47 -2.75 -4.25
N TRP A 319 31.74 -3.12 -4.37
CA TRP A 319 32.21 -4.48 -4.08
C TRP A 319 32.04 -4.84 -2.61
N CYS A 320 32.41 -3.94 -1.70
CA CYS A 320 32.25 -4.16 -0.25
C CYS A 320 30.77 -4.32 0.12
N VAL A 321 29.91 -3.40 -0.33
CA VAL A 321 28.47 -3.44 -0.08
C VAL A 321 27.86 -4.73 -0.63
N SER A 322 28.24 -5.14 -1.85
CA SER A 322 27.72 -6.35 -2.49
C SER A 322 28.19 -7.63 -1.79
N LEU A 323 29.45 -7.70 -1.35
CA LEU A 323 29.97 -8.84 -0.58
C LEU A 323 29.28 -8.96 0.79
N ILE A 324 29.10 -7.83 1.50
CA ILE A 324 28.36 -7.82 2.77
C ILE A 324 26.90 -8.21 2.55
N SER A 325 26.27 -7.74 1.47
CA SER A 325 24.90 -8.14 1.09
C SER A 325 24.82 -9.65 0.83
N ALA A 326 25.78 -10.22 0.09
CA ALA A 326 25.86 -11.64 -0.20
C ALA A 326 26.06 -12.48 1.08
N ALA A 327 26.97 -12.04 1.96
CA ALA A 327 27.20 -12.67 3.25
C ALA A 327 25.95 -12.62 4.15
N LEU A 328 25.27 -11.47 4.20
CA LEU A 328 24.04 -11.29 4.97
C LEU A 328 22.92 -12.20 4.45
N VAL A 329 22.62 -12.16 3.15
CA VAL A 329 21.55 -12.95 2.54
C VAL A 329 21.86 -14.45 2.64
N GLY A 330 23.12 -14.85 2.39
CA GLY A 330 23.56 -16.25 2.54
C GLY A 330 23.45 -16.75 3.97
N GLY A 331 23.90 -15.94 4.94
CA GLY A 331 23.80 -16.25 6.36
C GLY A 331 22.35 -16.37 6.83
N LEU A 332 21.50 -15.40 6.46
CA LEU A 332 20.07 -15.44 6.80
C LEU A 332 19.36 -16.61 6.11
N GLY A 333 19.68 -16.90 4.85
CA GLY A 333 19.19 -18.08 4.14
C GLY A 333 19.56 -19.36 4.87
N TRP A 334 20.81 -19.51 5.31
CA TRP A 334 21.27 -20.66 6.10
C TRP A 334 20.53 -20.78 7.43
N THR A 335 20.32 -19.68 8.16
CA THR A 335 19.53 -19.70 9.40
C THR A 335 18.07 -20.14 9.15
N CYS A 336 17.47 -19.67 8.06
CA CYS A 336 16.11 -20.07 7.67
C CYS A 336 16.01 -21.55 7.31
N VAL A 337 17.05 -22.13 6.69
CA VAL A 337 17.09 -23.57 6.39
C VAL A 337 17.17 -24.41 7.66
N ARG A 338 17.91 -23.96 8.69
CA ARG A 338 18.10 -24.66 9.97
C ARG A 338 16.89 -24.64 10.90
N GLY A 339 15.92 -23.75 10.66
CA GLY A 339 14.60 -23.76 11.32
C GLY A 339 14.27 -22.50 12.14
N LEU A 340 12.98 -22.34 12.44
CA LEU A 340 12.36 -21.14 13.02
C LEU A 340 12.83 -20.79 14.45
N SER A 341 13.34 -21.75 15.21
CA SER A 341 13.81 -21.52 16.59
C SER A 341 15.00 -20.56 16.66
N LEU A 342 15.92 -20.65 15.70
CA LEU A 342 17.06 -19.75 15.58
C LEU A 342 16.63 -18.33 15.18
N GLY A 343 15.65 -18.23 14.27
CA GLY A 343 15.05 -16.96 13.88
C GLY A 343 14.41 -16.22 15.05
N LYS A 344 13.64 -16.92 15.90
CA LYS A 344 13.02 -16.34 17.09
C LYS A 344 14.04 -15.71 18.05
N TRP A 345 15.15 -16.39 18.31
CA TRP A 345 16.20 -15.86 19.18
C TRP A 345 16.82 -14.59 18.57
N LEU A 346 17.11 -14.61 17.27
CA LEU A 346 17.65 -13.45 16.56
C LEU A 346 16.70 -12.25 16.62
N HIS A 347 15.39 -12.46 16.40
CA HIS A 347 14.39 -11.40 16.49
C HIS A 347 14.32 -10.77 17.88
N ASN A 348 14.35 -11.59 18.94
CA ASN A 348 14.35 -11.08 20.31
C ASN A 348 15.59 -10.24 20.63
N VAL A 349 16.79 -10.73 20.27
CA VAL A 349 18.04 -9.98 20.45
C VAL A 349 17.99 -8.65 19.70
N GLY A 350 17.50 -8.67 18.45
CA GLY A 350 17.30 -7.45 17.67
C GLY A 350 16.33 -6.45 18.30
N ALA A 351 15.22 -6.92 18.87
CA ALA A 351 14.25 -6.08 19.55
C ALA A 351 14.84 -5.41 20.80
N PHE A 352 15.59 -6.14 21.61
CA PHE A 352 16.29 -5.55 22.77
C PHE A 352 17.38 -4.57 22.35
N ALA A 353 18.18 -4.92 21.35
CA ALA A 353 19.20 -4.02 20.80
C ALA A 353 18.58 -2.72 20.27
N MET A 354 17.40 -2.82 19.65
CA MET A 354 16.63 -1.66 19.18
C MET A 354 16.26 -0.73 20.33
N LEU A 355 15.63 -1.26 21.38
CA LEU A 355 15.20 -0.48 22.54
C LEU A 355 16.37 0.20 23.23
N ILE A 356 17.49 -0.50 23.42
CA ILE A 356 18.69 0.04 24.06
C ILE A 356 19.24 1.22 23.26
N VAL A 357 19.38 1.07 21.94
CA VAL A 357 19.97 2.13 21.12
C VAL A 357 19.03 3.30 20.94
N TYR A 358 17.73 3.10 20.77
CA TYR A 358 16.78 4.22 20.72
C TYR A 358 16.70 4.95 22.06
N ALA A 359 16.75 4.24 23.19
CA ALA A 359 16.88 4.87 24.49
C ALA A 359 18.16 5.71 24.57
N ALA A 360 19.31 5.14 24.20
CA ALA A 360 20.58 5.87 24.18
C ALA A 360 20.52 7.11 23.27
N LEU A 361 19.93 7.00 22.08
CA LEU A 361 19.72 8.10 21.14
C LEU A 361 18.88 9.22 21.76
N ILE A 362 17.78 8.90 22.43
CA ILE A 362 16.85 9.86 23.04
C ILE A 362 17.46 10.53 24.28
N PHE A 363 18.25 9.80 25.07
CA PHE A 363 18.92 10.36 26.25
C PHE A 363 20.16 11.19 25.89
N LEU A 364 20.78 10.97 24.73
CA LEU A 364 22.04 11.60 24.35
C LEU A 364 21.97 13.14 24.35
N PRO A 365 20.93 13.82 23.81
CA PRO A 365 20.83 15.27 23.90
C PRO A 365 20.70 15.79 25.34
N LEU A 366 20.03 15.04 26.23
CA LEU A 366 19.89 15.41 27.64
C LEU A 366 21.24 15.37 28.36
N VAL A 367 22.06 14.36 28.06
CA VAL A 367 23.45 14.29 28.55
C VAL A 367 24.28 15.43 27.95
N GLY A 368 24.11 15.73 26.67
CA GLY A 368 24.75 16.87 26.01
C GLY A 368 24.42 18.21 26.67
N LEU A 369 23.16 18.44 27.07
CA LEU A 369 22.78 19.62 27.86
C LEU A 369 23.47 19.64 29.23
N ALA A 370 23.43 18.52 29.97
CA ALA A 370 24.00 18.43 31.32
C ALA A 370 25.52 18.66 31.33
N ARG A 371 26.21 18.33 30.24
CA ARG A 371 27.66 18.55 30.05
C ARG A 371 28.00 19.90 29.42
N GLY A 372 27.01 20.70 29.05
CA GLY A 372 27.20 21.99 28.37
C GLY A 372 27.63 21.89 26.89
N GLU A 373 27.53 20.70 26.28
CA GLU A 373 27.85 20.47 24.86
C GLU A 373 26.74 20.99 23.94
N LEU A 374 25.49 20.93 24.41
CA LEU A 374 24.34 21.57 23.77
C LEU A 374 23.91 22.79 24.58
N LYS A 375 23.65 23.91 23.90
CA LYS A 375 23.13 25.13 24.55
C LYS A 375 21.62 25.07 24.79
N THR A 376 20.88 24.51 23.84
CA THR A 376 19.42 24.38 23.87
C THR A 376 18.99 23.07 23.22
N TYR A 377 17.90 22.49 23.72
CA TYR A 377 17.28 21.31 23.15
C TYR A 377 15.77 21.34 23.42
N HIS A 378 14.98 21.51 22.36
CA HIS A 378 13.53 21.61 22.44
C HIS A 378 12.89 20.50 21.59
N PRO A 379 12.79 19.28 22.12
CA PRO A 379 12.40 18.12 21.33
C PRO A 379 10.96 18.12 20.82
N LEU A 380 10.12 18.94 21.46
CA LEU A 380 8.69 19.06 21.17
C LEU A 380 8.33 20.47 20.68
N GLN A 381 9.28 21.17 20.06
CA GLN A 381 9.01 22.48 19.46
C GLN A 381 8.14 22.31 18.22
N LEU A 382 6.95 22.90 18.24
CA LEU A 382 6.07 22.95 17.07
C LEU A 382 6.45 24.15 16.21
N ALA A 383 6.96 23.89 15.01
CA ALA A 383 7.27 24.92 14.02
C ALA A 383 6.55 24.63 12.70
N LEU A 384 6.12 25.70 12.02
CA LEU A 384 5.55 25.61 10.69
C LEU A 384 6.63 25.38 9.63
N PRO A 385 6.28 24.82 8.45
CA PRO A 385 7.23 24.56 7.38
C PRO A 385 7.90 25.85 6.90
N THR A 386 9.23 25.87 6.88
CA THR A 386 10.03 26.97 6.31
C THR A 386 10.51 26.68 4.89
N MET A 387 10.42 25.42 4.45
CA MET A 387 10.80 24.95 3.12
C MET A 387 9.57 24.88 2.21
N SER A 388 9.79 24.61 0.91
CA SER A 388 8.71 24.40 -0.06
C SER A 388 7.70 23.36 0.46
N ILE A 389 6.41 23.71 0.40
CA ILE A 389 5.32 22.84 0.82
C ILE A 389 5.35 21.51 0.08
N PHE A 390 5.73 21.50 -1.20
CA PHE A 390 5.88 20.28 -2.00
C PHE A 390 6.95 19.35 -1.43
N TYR A 391 8.11 19.89 -1.03
CA TYR A 391 9.20 19.12 -0.44
C TYR A 391 8.79 18.54 0.92
N CYS A 392 8.13 19.35 1.74
CA CYS A 392 7.64 18.91 3.04
C CYS A 392 6.56 17.83 2.92
N PHE A 393 5.59 17.98 2.01
CA PHE A 393 4.58 16.95 1.74
C PHE A 393 5.18 15.66 1.17
N ASN A 394 6.24 15.76 0.35
CA ASN A 394 6.98 14.60 -0.12
C ASN A 394 7.49 13.78 1.07
N ILE A 395 8.29 14.40 1.96
CA ILE A 395 8.81 13.71 3.14
C ILE A 395 7.68 13.20 4.04
N PHE A 396 6.66 14.03 4.33
CA PHE A 396 5.50 13.64 5.12
C PHE A 396 4.85 12.35 4.62
N SER A 397 4.60 12.25 3.31
CA SER A 397 3.94 11.08 2.73
C SER A 397 4.79 9.81 2.88
N LYS A 398 6.12 9.93 2.76
CA LYS A 398 7.08 8.85 3.00
C LYS A 398 7.15 8.44 4.47
N LEU A 399 7.09 9.40 5.39
CA LEU A 399 7.05 9.11 6.83
C LEU A 399 5.75 8.42 7.21
N ALA A 400 4.62 8.89 6.70
CA ALA A 400 3.32 8.30 7.00
C ALA A 400 3.25 6.83 6.55
N VAL A 401 3.53 6.55 5.28
CA VAL A 401 3.39 5.18 4.73
C VAL A 401 4.62 4.31 4.97
N GLY A 402 5.82 4.86 5.02
CA GLY A 402 7.04 4.09 5.22
C GLY A 402 7.33 3.81 6.69
N ALA A 403 7.21 4.83 7.55
CA ALA A 403 7.64 4.73 8.94
C ALA A 403 6.54 4.23 9.88
N LEU A 404 5.29 4.67 9.69
CA LEU A 404 4.19 4.39 10.63
C LEU A 404 3.40 3.12 10.27
N SER A 405 3.93 2.34 9.34
CA SER A 405 3.31 1.13 8.82
C SER A 405 3.88 -0.13 9.47
N GLY A 406 3.05 -1.16 9.64
CA GLY A 406 3.49 -2.50 10.10
C GLY A 406 2.61 -3.18 11.14
N PHE A 407 1.52 -2.55 11.60
CA PHE A 407 0.59 -3.17 12.56
C PHE A 407 -0.16 -4.37 12.01
N GLU A 408 -0.36 -4.43 10.71
CA GLU A 408 -0.95 -5.58 10.06
C GLU A 408 -0.04 -6.81 10.08
N TYR A 409 1.28 -6.62 10.28
CA TYR A 409 2.22 -7.73 10.17
C TYR A 409 2.00 -8.73 11.31
N VAL A 410 1.63 -8.26 12.50
CA VAL A 410 1.20 -9.13 13.60
C VAL A 410 -0.14 -9.81 13.34
N ALA A 411 -1.01 -9.25 12.49
CA ALA A 411 -2.25 -9.92 12.07
C ALA A 411 -1.99 -11.09 11.11
N ILE A 412 -0.82 -11.15 10.46
CA ILE A 412 -0.40 -12.33 9.68
C ILE A 412 -0.18 -13.54 10.60
N LEU A 413 0.19 -13.31 11.86
CA LEU A 413 0.51 -14.34 12.87
C LEU A 413 -0.67 -14.64 13.81
N ALA A 414 -1.91 -14.39 13.38
CA ALA A 414 -3.10 -14.54 14.19
C ALA A 414 -3.29 -16.00 14.70
N GLY A 415 -3.03 -16.98 13.85
CA GLY A 415 -3.10 -18.41 14.12
C GLY A 415 -2.03 -18.91 15.09
N GLU A 416 -0.86 -18.26 15.15
CA GLU A 416 0.22 -18.55 16.11
C GLU A 416 0.08 -17.76 17.43
N THR A 417 -0.97 -16.93 17.54
CA THR A 417 -1.27 -16.11 18.72
C THR A 417 -2.25 -16.82 19.66
N ARG A 418 -2.03 -16.72 20.98
CA ARG A 418 -2.89 -17.35 21.99
C ARG A 418 -4.34 -16.87 21.93
N ALA A 419 -4.55 -15.55 21.88
CA ALA A 419 -5.87 -14.92 21.79
C ALA A 419 -5.88 -13.80 20.73
N PRO A 420 -5.89 -14.13 19.41
CA PRO A 420 -5.65 -13.17 18.33
C PRO A 420 -6.63 -12.00 18.29
N ALA A 421 -7.93 -12.26 18.48
CA ALA A 421 -8.96 -11.21 18.47
C ALA A 421 -8.69 -10.12 19.53
N ARG A 422 -8.15 -10.50 20.69
CA ARG A 422 -7.89 -9.59 21.82
C ARG A 422 -6.48 -9.04 21.82
N ASP A 423 -5.49 -9.92 21.68
CA ASP A 423 -4.09 -9.59 21.94
C ASP A 423 -3.47 -8.78 20.80
N ILE A 424 -3.89 -8.99 19.54
CA ILE A 424 -3.43 -8.16 18.40
C ILE A 424 -3.88 -6.71 18.61
N GLY A 425 -5.16 -6.46 18.87
CA GLY A 425 -5.66 -5.10 19.07
C GLY A 425 -5.01 -4.40 20.27
N ARG A 426 -4.85 -5.11 21.41
CA ARG A 426 -4.13 -4.59 22.58
C ARG A 426 -2.66 -4.31 22.29
N SER A 427 -2.01 -5.16 21.50
CA SER A 427 -0.60 -4.98 21.15
C SER A 427 -0.39 -3.70 20.34
N VAL A 428 -1.29 -3.39 19.41
CA VAL A 428 -1.29 -2.13 18.64
C VAL A 428 -1.43 -0.95 19.61
N LEU A 429 -2.44 -0.96 20.50
CA LEU A 429 -2.66 0.13 21.46
C LEU A 429 -1.46 0.40 22.38
N ILE A 430 -0.67 -0.62 22.71
CA ILE A 430 0.53 -0.49 23.55
C ILE A 430 1.75 -0.06 22.72
N ALA A 431 1.93 -0.62 21.53
CA ALA A 431 3.09 -0.34 20.68
C ALA A 431 3.03 1.04 20.03
N SER A 432 1.83 1.51 19.61
CA SER A 432 1.69 2.77 18.87
C SER A 432 2.30 3.99 19.59
N PRO A 433 2.02 4.24 20.89
CA PRO A 433 2.59 5.40 21.57
C PRO A 433 4.11 5.32 21.68
N VAL A 434 4.65 4.13 21.93
CA VAL A 434 6.11 3.91 22.05
C VAL A 434 6.81 4.20 20.73
N ILE A 435 6.26 3.70 19.61
CA ILE A 435 6.80 3.92 18.27
C ILE A 435 6.71 5.41 17.88
N ALA A 436 5.57 6.06 18.12
CA ALA A 436 5.39 7.48 17.83
C ALA A 436 6.40 8.35 18.59
N LEU A 437 6.58 8.10 19.89
CA LEU A 437 7.57 8.79 20.71
C LEU A 437 9.00 8.50 20.24
N ALA A 438 9.31 7.25 19.90
CA ALA A 438 10.63 6.88 19.39
C ALA A 438 10.99 7.64 18.11
N PHE A 439 10.03 7.79 17.18
CA PHE A 439 10.26 8.56 15.95
C PHE A 439 10.38 10.06 16.22
N ILE A 440 9.48 10.66 17.01
CA ILE A 440 9.52 12.10 17.31
C ILE A 440 10.82 12.48 18.02
N LEU A 441 11.14 11.79 19.13
CA LEU A 441 12.31 12.09 19.94
C LEU A 441 13.61 11.64 19.26
N GLY A 442 13.57 10.54 18.50
CA GLY A 442 14.69 10.09 17.68
C GLY A 442 15.05 11.10 16.60
N THR A 443 14.07 11.64 15.85
CA THR A 443 14.29 12.71 14.88
C THR A 443 14.87 13.95 15.53
N SER A 444 14.34 14.37 16.67
CA SER A 444 14.87 15.52 17.40
C SER A 444 16.32 15.31 17.85
N SER A 445 16.67 14.10 18.27
CA SER A 445 18.04 13.75 18.67
C SER A 445 19.01 13.79 17.49
N VAL A 446 18.59 13.32 16.31
CA VAL A 446 19.35 13.46 15.06
C VAL A 446 19.59 14.94 14.75
N LEU A 447 18.54 15.78 14.81
CA LEU A 447 18.65 17.22 14.57
C LEU A 447 19.62 17.92 15.54
N ALA A 448 19.61 17.54 16.82
CA ALA A 448 20.44 18.16 17.85
C ALA A 448 21.94 18.01 17.59
N PHE A 449 22.39 16.87 17.05
CA PHE A 449 23.82 16.60 16.85
C PHE A 449 24.30 16.68 15.40
N VAL A 450 23.44 16.38 14.42
CA VAL A 450 23.82 16.50 13.00
C VAL A 450 23.88 17.98 12.60
N GLY A 451 22.97 18.82 13.11
CA GLY A 451 22.91 20.23 12.79
C GLY A 451 22.78 20.48 11.29
N ASN A 452 23.65 21.32 10.72
CA ASN A 452 23.66 21.66 9.29
C ASN A 452 24.48 20.67 8.43
N ARG A 453 24.99 19.58 8.99
CA ARG A 453 25.76 18.58 8.23
C ARG A 453 24.82 17.74 7.36
N PRO A 454 25.32 17.17 6.25
CA PRO A 454 24.54 16.22 5.46
C PRO A 454 24.09 15.03 6.32
N ILE A 455 22.78 14.80 6.36
CA ILE A 455 22.19 13.64 7.03
C ILE A 455 22.44 12.41 6.17
N ASP A 456 23.07 11.39 6.74
CA ASP A 456 23.15 10.07 6.15
C ASP A 456 21.80 9.37 6.30
N LEU A 457 21.08 9.12 5.20
CA LEU A 457 19.74 8.52 5.26
C LEU A 457 19.76 7.02 5.52
N ILE A 458 20.91 6.36 5.32
CA ILE A 458 21.10 4.94 5.59
C ILE A 458 21.46 4.76 7.07
N GLY A 459 22.39 5.57 7.57
CA GLY A 459 22.90 5.51 8.94
C GLY A 459 22.69 6.78 9.78
N PRO A 460 21.48 7.36 9.89
CA PRO A 460 21.33 8.62 10.65
C PRO A 460 21.53 8.41 12.15
N VAL A 461 21.09 7.27 12.70
CA VAL A 461 21.30 6.89 14.10
C VAL A 461 22.79 6.66 14.42
N PRO A 462 23.53 5.81 13.69
CA PRO A 462 24.97 5.63 13.97
C PRO A 462 25.78 6.91 13.72
N GLN A 463 25.43 7.73 12.73
CA GLN A 463 25.99 9.08 12.54
C GLN A 463 25.77 9.93 13.80
N THR A 464 24.54 9.99 14.30
CA THR A 464 24.17 10.78 15.49
C THR A 464 24.89 10.29 16.75
N LEU A 465 24.96 8.97 16.97
CA LEU A 465 25.69 8.39 18.10
C LEU A 465 27.18 8.75 18.06
N ARG A 466 27.82 8.66 16.89
CA ARG A 466 29.24 9.01 16.73
C ARG A 466 29.49 10.49 17.03
N LEU A 467 28.59 11.37 16.58
CA LEU A 467 28.68 12.81 16.81
C LEU A 467 28.43 13.20 18.27
N GLY A 468 27.37 12.67 18.88
CA GLY A 468 27.00 13.05 20.25
C GLY A 468 27.85 12.39 21.34
N LEU A 469 28.55 11.28 21.02
CA LEU A 469 29.46 10.63 21.97
C LEU A 469 30.91 11.10 21.83
N GLN A 470 31.27 11.96 20.87
CA GLN A 470 32.66 12.34 20.59
C GLN A 470 33.41 12.93 21.80
N SER A 471 32.67 13.55 22.72
CA SER A 471 33.21 14.25 23.90
C SER A 471 33.52 13.32 25.08
N PHE A 472 33.26 12.01 24.96
CA PHE A 472 33.58 11.04 26.02
C PHE A 472 35.03 10.53 25.91
N PRO A 473 35.73 10.27 27.03
CA PRO A 473 37.10 9.74 26.99
C PRO A 473 37.23 8.40 26.24
N ILE A 474 36.16 7.58 26.29
CA ILE A 474 36.05 6.28 25.60
C ILE A 474 35.00 6.38 24.46
N ALA A 475 34.82 7.58 23.91
CA ALA A 475 33.83 7.92 22.87
C ALA A 475 33.76 6.89 21.74
N GLY A 476 34.92 6.53 21.21
CA GLY A 476 35.06 5.56 20.13
C GLY A 476 34.39 4.24 20.48
N ALA A 477 34.78 3.61 21.60
CA ALA A 477 34.29 2.28 21.93
C ALA A 477 32.80 2.28 22.36
N ILE A 478 32.32 3.30 23.09
CA ILE A 478 30.91 3.41 23.47
C ILE A 478 30.03 3.57 22.21
N ALA A 479 30.43 4.46 21.29
CA ALA A 479 29.74 4.63 20.02
C ALA A 479 29.78 3.33 19.21
N SER A 480 30.95 2.68 19.09
CA SER A 480 31.09 1.41 18.37
C SER A 480 30.16 0.34 18.91
N VAL A 481 30.05 0.17 20.23
CA VAL A 481 29.15 -0.82 20.84
C VAL A 481 27.69 -0.50 20.53
N GLY A 482 27.25 0.76 20.68
CA GLY A 482 25.89 1.18 20.31
C GLY A 482 25.58 0.97 18.82
N ILE A 483 26.56 1.21 17.95
CA ILE A 483 26.41 1.02 16.51
C ILE A 483 26.39 -0.47 16.13
N LEU A 484 27.17 -1.31 16.81
CA LEU A 484 27.12 -2.77 16.62
C LEU A 484 25.78 -3.35 17.06
N LEU A 485 25.17 -2.82 18.13
CA LEU A 485 23.80 -3.14 18.50
C LEU A 485 22.80 -2.73 17.39
N MET A 486 23.01 -1.59 16.73
CA MET A 486 22.22 -1.24 15.53
C MET A 486 22.43 -2.20 14.36
N THR A 487 23.66 -2.67 14.14
CA THR A 487 23.91 -3.72 13.15
C THR A 487 23.15 -4.99 13.49
N ALA A 488 23.19 -5.45 14.74
CA ALA A 488 22.46 -6.61 15.20
C ALA A 488 20.94 -6.44 15.00
N ARG A 489 20.40 -5.26 15.31
CA ARG A 489 19.00 -4.90 15.02
C ARG A 489 18.68 -4.97 13.53
N SER A 490 19.52 -4.40 12.66
CA SER A 490 19.31 -4.42 11.21
C SER A 490 19.27 -5.85 10.67
N ILE A 491 20.23 -6.70 11.06
CA ILE A 491 20.27 -8.12 10.68
C ILE A 491 19.01 -8.85 11.14
N SER A 492 18.56 -8.58 12.36
CA SER A 492 17.35 -9.18 12.93
C SER A 492 16.08 -8.74 12.21
N SER A 493 15.96 -7.45 11.89
CA SER A 493 14.87 -6.91 11.08
C SER A 493 14.83 -7.54 9.70
N THR A 494 15.98 -7.67 9.02
CA THR A 494 16.09 -8.35 7.73
C THR A 494 15.67 -9.83 7.84
N SER A 495 16.05 -10.51 8.91
CA SER A 495 15.65 -11.90 9.17
C SER A 495 14.13 -12.08 9.27
N VAL A 496 13.41 -11.13 9.89
CA VAL A 496 11.93 -11.16 9.95
C VAL A 496 11.35 -11.17 8.54
N HIS A 497 11.82 -10.27 7.66
CA HIS A 497 11.36 -10.22 6.28
C HIS A 497 11.71 -11.48 5.47
N VAL A 498 12.89 -12.07 5.66
CA VAL A 498 13.26 -13.35 4.99
C VAL A 498 12.32 -14.49 5.44
N THR A 499 12.00 -14.53 6.73
CA THR A 499 11.10 -15.53 7.30
C THR A 499 9.69 -15.40 6.74
N GLY A 500 9.16 -14.18 6.61
CA GLY A 500 7.83 -13.95 6.01
C GLY A 500 7.80 -14.18 4.49
N SER A 501 8.79 -13.67 3.76
CA SER A 501 8.81 -13.72 2.28
C SER A 501 9.06 -15.11 1.70
N SER A 502 9.75 -15.99 2.44
CA SER A 502 9.99 -17.38 1.99
C SER A 502 8.74 -18.26 2.01
N ARG A 503 7.69 -17.88 2.76
CA ARG A 503 6.42 -18.62 2.90
C ARG A 503 5.45 -18.37 1.73
N LEU A 504 5.43 -17.17 1.14
CA LEU A 504 4.46 -16.82 0.09
C LEU A 504 4.64 -17.60 -1.22
N PRO A 505 5.84 -17.73 -1.81
CA PRO A 505 6.02 -18.57 -3.01
C PRO A 505 5.74 -20.05 -2.77
N MET A 506 6.04 -20.53 -1.56
CA MET A 506 5.72 -21.90 -1.12
C MET A 506 4.20 -22.14 -1.10
N VAL A 507 3.43 -21.24 -0.48
CA VAL A 507 1.95 -21.34 -0.42
C VAL A 507 1.34 -21.22 -1.81
N ALA A 508 1.81 -20.29 -2.65
CA ALA A 508 1.37 -20.20 -4.04
C ALA A 508 1.69 -21.48 -4.85
N GLY A 509 2.74 -22.21 -4.47
CA GLY A 509 3.06 -23.54 -5.02
C GLY A 509 2.11 -24.66 -4.56
N TRP A 510 1.47 -24.53 -3.40
CA TRP A 510 0.41 -25.47 -2.95
C TRP A 510 -0.88 -25.27 -3.73
N ASP A 511 -1.24 -24.02 -4.01
CA ASP A 511 -2.48 -23.70 -4.74
C ASP A 511 -2.33 -23.78 -6.27
N ARG A 512 -1.27 -24.42 -6.77
CA ARG A 512 -0.93 -24.60 -8.20
C ARG A 512 -0.74 -23.28 -8.99
N LEU A 513 -0.53 -22.15 -8.31
CA LEU A 513 -0.23 -20.86 -8.96
C LEU A 513 1.23 -20.80 -9.42
N LEU A 514 2.14 -21.41 -8.67
CA LEU A 514 3.56 -21.54 -9.01
C LEU A 514 3.97 -23.01 -9.20
N PRO A 515 5.10 -23.29 -9.89
CA PRO A 515 5.61 -24.65 -10.03
C PRO A 515 5.79 -25.37 -8.68
N ARG A 516 5.54 -26.69 -8.63
CA ARG A 516 5.73 -27.53 -7.43
C ARG A 516 7.15 -27.49 -6.85
N TRP A 517 8.11 -26.95 -7.60
CA TRP A 517 9.47 -26.70 -7.14
C TRP A 517 9.50 -25.79 -5.89
N PHE A 518 8.61 -24.79 -5.79
CA PHE A 518 8.54 -23.86 -4.65
C PHE A 518 7.97 -24.49 -3.37
N SER A 519 7.13 -25.51 -3.50
CA SER A 519 6.48 -26.19 -2.37
C SER A 519 7.25 -27.41 -1.86
N ARG A 520 8.40 -27.76 -2.46
CA ARG A 520 9.23 -28.88 -2.02
C ARG A 520 9.96 -28.52 -0.72
N LEU A 521 9.66 -29.27 0.34
CA LEU A 521 10.30 -29.13 1.65
C LEU A 521 11.54 -30.01 1.79
N GLN A 522 12.54 -29.53 2.53
CA GLN A 522 13.75 -30.29 2.84
C GLN A 522 13.44 -31.44 3.83
N PRO A 523 13.98 -32.66 3.64
CA PRO A 523 13.54 -33.83 4.40
C PRO A 523 13.74 -33.75 5.93
N ARG A 524 14.83 -33.15 6.39
CA ARG A 524 15.29 -33.07 7.79
C ARG A 524 14.70 -31.90 8.55
N TYR A 525 14.71 -30.70 7.97
CA TYR A 525 14.29 -29.45 8.61
C TYR A 525 12.88 -29.01 8.22
N LYS A 526 12.26 -29.66 7.22
CA LYS A 526 10.92 -29.33 6.70
C LYS A 526 10.78 -27.87 6.23
N THR A 527 11.88 -27.27 5.77
CA THR A 527 11.94 -25.88 5.30
C THR A 527 11.91 -25.81 3.76
N PRO A 528 11.30 -24.76 3.16
CA PRO A 528 11.19 -24.60 1.71
C PRO A 528 12.49 -24.02 1.11
N VAL A 529 13.55 -24.82 1.06
CA VAL A 529 14.90 -24.39 0.64
C VAL A 529 14.89 -23.71 -0.74
N ASN A 530 14.12 -24.23 -1.69
CA ASN A 530 14.02 -23.66 -3.05
C ASN A 530 13.46 -22.23 -3.04
N SER A 531 12.42 -21.99 -2.24
CA SER A 531 11.85 -20.65 -2.06
C SER A 531 12.85 -19.71 -1.39
N ILE A 532 13.59 -20.19 -0.38
CA ILE A 532 14.64 -19.43 0.30
C ILE A 532 15.74 -19.01 -0.69
N ILE A 533 16.22 -19.94 -1.52
CA ILE A 533 17.23 -19.67 -2.55
C ILE A 533 16.70 -18.65 -3.57
N PHE A 534 15.47 -18.81 -4.04
CA PHE A 534 14.86 -17.88 -4.99
C PHE A 534 14.76 -16.46 -4.43
N VAL A 535 14.19 -16.31 -3.23
CA VAL A 535 14.08 -15.02 -2.55
C VAL A 535 15.46 -14.40 -2.33
N GLY A 536 16.44 -15.18 -1.87
CA GLY A 536 17.81 -14.71 -1.68
C GLY A 536 18.47 -14.23 -2.98
N ALA A 537 18.33 -15.00 -4.06
CA ALA A 537 18.88 -14.65 -5.37
C ALA A 537 18.23 -13.37 -5.95
N THR A 538 16.91 -13.25 -5.90
CA THR A 538 16.19 -12.06 -6.36
C THR A 538 16.57 -10.83 -5.53
N THR A 539 16.69 -10.99 -4.22
CA THR A 539 17.14 -9.93 -3.30
C THR A 539 18.54 -9.44 -3.67
N LEU A 540 19.49 -10.35 -3.88
CA LEU A 540 20.86 -9.98 -4.25
C LEU A 540 20.92 -9.30 -5.62
N LEU A 541 20.12 -9.77 -6.57
CA LEU A 541 20.01 -9.13 -7.87
C LEU A 541 19.51 -7.69 -7.74
N ILE A 542 18.49 -7.42 -6.92
CA ILE A 542 18.00 -6.06 -6.66
C ILE A 542 19.05 -5.22 -5.94
N ALA A 543 19.70 -5.78 -4.90
CA ALA A 543 20.74 -5.09 -4.14
C ALA A 543 21.91 -4.66 -5.03
N ILE A 544 22.39 -5.54 -5.91
CA ILE A 544 23.50 -5.25 -6.84
C ILE A 544 23.03 -4.27 -7.93
N ALA A 545 21.88 -4.53 -8.57
CA ALA A 545 21.35 -3.70 -9.65
C ALA A 545 21.11 -2.25 -9.20
N SER A 546 20.63 -2.04 -7.96
CA SER A 546 20.36 -0.71 -7.41
C SER A 546 21.59 0.19 -7.30
N GLN A 547 22.80 -0.39 -7.23
CA GLN A 547 24.07 0.31 -7.09
C GLN A 547 24.73 0.66 -8.45
N ILE A 548 24.17 0.18 -9.56
CA ILE A 548 24.73 0.41 -10.89
C ILE A 548 24.50 1.87 -11.29
N GLY A 549 25.58 2.60 -11.58
CA GLY A 549 25.52 3.99 -12.04
C GLY A 549 25.03 5.02 -11.02
N THR A 550 24.88 4.65 -9.74
CA THR A 550 24.36 5.52 -8.67
C THR A 550 25.30 5.53 -7.46
N GLY A 551 25.21 6.57 -6.63
CA GLY A 551 25.82 6.61 -5.30
C GLY A 551 24.98 5.84 -4.26
N ILE A 552 25.56 5.46 -3.12
CA ILE A 552 24.85 4.60 -2.15
C ILE A 552 23.56 5.23 -1.60
N GLN A 553 23.53 6.54 -1.36
CA GLN A 553 22.33 7.26 -0.89
C GLN A 553 21.21 7.26 -1.94
N GLU A 554 21.55 7.38 -3.22
CA GLU A 554 20.60 7.28 -4.34
C GLU A 554 20.11 5.85 -4.51
N ALA A 555 21.00 4.86 -4.46
CA ALA A 555 20.66 3.44 -4.52
C ALA A 555 19.69 3.05 -3.39
N PHE A 556 19.96 3.49 -2.17
CA PHE A 556 19.09 3.32 -1.02
C PHE A 556 17.70 3.89 -1.29
N GLN A 557 17.61 5.17 -1.70
CA GLN A 557 16.33 5.79 -1.97
C GLN A 557 15.57 5.16 -3.14
N LEU A 558 16.24 4.68 -4.18
CA LEU A 558 15.57 3.99 -5.29
C LEU A 558 14.84 2.73 -4.80
N VAL A 559 15.51 1.91 -3.99
CA VAL A 559 14.95 0.67 -3.46
C VAL A 559 13.90 0.94 -2.37
N ASP A 560 14.18 1.86 -1.46
CA ASP A 560 13.26 2.27 -0.38
C ASP A 560 11.98 2.92 -0.93
N ASN A 561 12.11 3.80 -1.93
CA ASN A 561 10.95 4.41 -2.58
C ASN A 561 10.13 3.36 -3.36
N ALA A 562 10.76 2.42 -4.06
CA ALA A 562 10.02 1.32 -4.69
C ALA A 562 9.26 0.48 -3.66
N ALA A 563 9.88 0.19 -2.51
CA ALA A 563 9.25 -0.49 -1.38
C ALA A 563 8.00 0.26 -0.88
N ASN A 564 8.11 1.58 -0.71
CA ASN A 564 7.00 2.45 -0.30
C ASN A 564 5.85 2.48 -1.29
N VAL A 565 6.11 2.39 -2.61
CA VAL A 565 5.03 2.28 -3.61
C VAL A 565 4.27 0.97 -3.44
N PHE A 566 4.98 -0.16 -3.30
CA PHE A 566 4.34 -1.45 -3.05
C PHE A 566 3.51 -1.43 -1.77
N TYR A 567 4.05 -0.81 -0.72
CA TYR A 567 3.35 -0.71 0.55
C TYR A 567 2.14 0.23 0.48
N GLY A 568 2.26 1.35 -0.23
CA GLY A 568 1.18 2.28 -0.50
C GLY A 568 -0.01 1.61 -1.19
N ILE A 569 0.24 0.70 -2.14
CA ILE A 569 -0.81 -0.09 -2.81
C ILE A 569 -1.54 -1.00 -1.80
N VAL A 570 -0.79 -1.64 -0.90
CA VAL A 570 -1.33 -2.49 0.16
C VAL A 570 -2.24 -1.69 1.10
N TYR A 571 -1.77 -0.55 1.60
CA TYR A 571 -2.56 0.28 2.52
C TYR A 571 -3.75 0.94 1.86
N PHE A 572 -3.59 1.43 0.63
CA PHE A 572 -4.73 1.94 -0.13
C PHE A 572 -5.83 0.89 -0.22
N THR A 573 -5.46 -0.36 -0.52
CA THR A 573 -6.40 -1.48 -0.57
C THR A 573 -7.02 -1.76 0.80
N MET A 574 -6.23 -1.78 1.88
CA MET A 574 -6.73 -2.01 3.24
C MET A 574 -7.75 -0.93 3.66
N PHE A 575 -7.43 0.35 3.42
CA PHE A 575 -8.33 1.46 3.71
C PHE A 575 -9.56 1.51 2.81
N ALA A 576 -9.50 0.92 1.61
CA ALA A 576 -10.66 0.78 0.75
C ALA A 576 -11.68 -0.25 1.32
N ILE A 577 -11.28 -1.21 2.16
CA ILE A 577 -12.17 -2.29 2.65
C ILE A 577 -13.37 -1.73 3.44
N PRO A 578 -13.20 -0.87 4.47
CA PRO A 578 -14.35 -0.32 5.20
C PRO A 578 -15.26 0.61 4.38
N ILE A 579 -14.80 1.06 3.20
CA ILE A 579 -15.49 2.04 2.35
C ILE A 579 -16.23 1.33 1.19
N PHE A 580 -15.54 0.43 0.50
CA PHE A 580 -15.99 -0.20 -0.75
C PHE A 580 -16.02 -1.74 -0.70
N GLY A 581 -15.53 -2.35 0.39
CA GLY A 581 -15.53 -3.80 0.53
C GLY A 581 -16.93 -4.40 0.70
N ALA A 582 -16.98 -5.72 0.82
CA ALA A 582 -18.21 -6.50 0.92
C ALA A 582 -19.22 -5.91 1.91
N GLY A 583 -20.52 -5.95 1.55
CA GLY A 583 -21.59 -5.29 2.29
C GLY A 583 -21.64 -5.65 3.78
N ALA A 584 -21.34 -6.91 4.14
CA ALA A 584 -21.28 -7.37 5.53
C ALA A 584 -20.14 -6.69 6.34
N ILE A 585 -19.00 -6.43 5.70
CA ILE A 585 -17.86 -5.75 6.33
C ILE A 585 -18.09 -4.24 6.36
N ARG A 586 -18.61 -3.66 5.27
CA ARG A 586 -18.86 -2.22 5.15
C ARG A 586 -19.98 -1.73 6.07
N SER A 587 -21.10 -2.47 6.15
CA SER A 587 -22.26 -2.10 6.97
C SER A 587 -21.93 -2.01 8.46
N GLY A 588 -20.99 -2.82 8.92
CA GLY A 588 -20.51 -2.79 10.30
C GLY A 588 -19.56 -1.64 10.65
N ALA A 589 -19.07 -0.88 9.67
CA ALA A 589 -18.07 0.16 9.86
C ALA A 589 -18.73 1.50 10.22
N PRO A 590 -18.47 2.06 11.42
CA PRO A 590 -19.04 3.34 11.83
C PRO A 590 -18.49 4.49 10.97
N ILE A 591 -19.22 5.61 10.92
CA ILE A 591 -18.89 6.76 10.06
C ILE A 591 -17.48 7.30 10.34
N TRP A 592 -17.10 7.45 11.61
CA TRP A 592 -15.78 7.94 11.99
C TRP A 592 -14.65 7.05 11.44
N LEU A 593 -14.86 5.72 11.41
CA LEU A 593 -13.88 4.78 10.89
C LEU A 593 -13.77 4.90 9.36
N ARG A 594 -14.89 5.14 8.67
CA ARG A 594 -14.87 5.39 7.22
C ARG A 594 -14.14 6.70 6.89
N ILE A 595 -14.36 7.76 7.67
CA ILE A 595 -13.61 9.03 7.51
C ILE A 595 -12.12 8.80 7.75
N ALA A 596 -11.76 8.10 8.82
CA ALA A 596 -10.38 7.73 9.09
C ALA A 596 -9.78 6.94 7.92
N ALA A 597 -10.52 5.96 7.39
CA ALA A 597 -10.10 5.17 6.23
C ALA A 597 -9.91 6.04 4.97
N ILE A 598 -10.78 7.04 4.74
CA ILE A 598 -10.60 8.00 3.63
C ILE A 598 -9.30 8.79 3.81
N CYS A 599 -9.01 9.29 5.01
CA CYS A 599 -7.75 9.98 5.30
C CYS A 599 -6.54 9.08 5.03
N GLY A 600 -6.57 7.85 5.57
CA GLY A 600 -5.51 6.86 5.35
C GLY A 600 -5.30 6.53 3.87
N ALA A 601 -6.39 6.30 3.12
CA ALA A 601 -6.33 6.05 1.68
C ALA A 601 -5.78 7.24 0.90
N ALA A 602 -6.16 8.47 1.24
CA ALA A 602 -5.65 9.69 0.62
C ALA A 602 -4.15 9.86 0.86
N VAL A 603 -3.67 9.58 2.09
CA VAL A 603 -2.24 9.61 2.41
C VAL A 603 -1.49 8.48 1.69
N SER A 604 -2.05 7.27 1.59
CA SER A 604 -1.47 6.17 0.80
C SER A 604 -1.29 6.55 -0.67
N LEU A 605 -2.32 7.13 -1.29
CA LEU A 605 -2.27 7.57 -2.68
C LEU A 605 -1.26 8.72 -2.88
N SER A 606 -1.23 9.66 -1.93
CA SER A 606 -0.25 10.75 -1.92
C SER A 606 1.18 10.20 -1.84
N ALA A 607 1.43 9.19 -0.99
CA ALA A 607 2.73 8.57 -0.88
C ALA A 607 3.15 7.88 -2.18
N ILE A 608 2.27 7.16 -2.86
CA ILE A 608 2.58 6.57 -4.19
C ILE A 608 3.01 7.67 -5.17
N PHE A 609 2.32 8.81 -5.18
CA PHE A 609 2.66 9.94 -6.05
C PHE A 609 3.98 10.60 -5.68
N PHE A 610 4.19 10.95 -4.41
CA PHE A 610 5.35 11.71 -3.96
C PHE A 610 6.63 10.87 -3.88
N THR A 611 6.50 9.56 -3.71
CA THR A 611 7.64 8.67 -3.50
C THR A 611 8.57 8.60 -4.71
N VAL A 612 8.09 8.91 -5.91
CA VAL A 612 8.94 9.00 -7.11
C VAL A 612 9.88 10.21 -7.10
N TYR A 613 9.68 11.18 -6.19
CA TYR A 613 10.52 12.35 -6.05
C TYR A 613 11.64 12.10 -5.02
N PRO A 614 12.91 12.36 -5.38
CA PRO A 614 14.04 12.17 -4.48
C PRO A 614 14.02 13.21 -3.35
N ILE A 615 14.52 12.83 -2.18
CA ILE A 615 14.72 13.74 -1.04
C ILE A 615 16.20 14.10 -0.83
N ILE A 616 17.08 13.62 -1.70
CA ILE A 616 18.49 14.02 -1.83
C ILE A 616 18.72 14.62 -3.21
N ASP A 617 19.88 15.25 -3.38
CA ASP A 617 20.37 15.62 -4.70
C ASP A 617 20.70 14.37 -5.51
N VAL A 618 20.11 14.28 -6.70
CA VAL A 618 20.36 13.21 -7.66
C VAL A 618 20.73 13.84 -9.01
N PRO A 619 21.54 13.17 -9.85
CA PRO A 619 21.96 13.73 -11.14
C PRO A 619 20.80 14.08 -12.07
N SER A 620 19.73 13.26 -12.06
CA SER A 620 18.53 13.49 -12.86
C SER A 620 17.28 13.03 -12.11
N PRO A 621 16.44 13.97 -11.61
CA PRO A 621 15.18 13.64 -10.96
C PRO A 621 14.22 12.85 -11.86
N LEU A 622 14.26 13.10 -13.17
CA LEU A 622 13.45 12.37 -14.15
C LEU A 622 13.90 10.91 -14.26
N SER A 623 15.21 10.66 -14.41
CA SER A 623 15.75 9.29 -14.45
C SER A 623 15.43 8.53 -13.16
N PHE A 624 15.55 9.20 -12.01
CA PHE A 624 15.18 8.64 -10.72
C PHE A 624 13.71 8.24 -10.65
N ALA A 625 12.79 9.12 -11.06
CA ALA A 625 11.35 8.84 -11.09
C ALA A 625 11.01 7.70 -12.07
N VAL A 626 11.59 7.73 -13.28
CA VAL A 626 11.38 6.69 -14.30
C VAL A 626 11.83 5.31 -13.79
N LYS A 627 12.97 5.22 -13.11
CA LYS A 627 13.44 3.95 -12.51
C LYS A 627 12.44 3.40 -11.51
N ILE A 628 11.93 4.22 -10.60
CA ILE A 628 10.95 3.78 -9.59
C ILE A 628 9.66 3.32 -10.28
N ILE A 629 9.10 4.16 -11.16
CA ILE A 629 7.86 3.84 -11.88
C ILE A 629 8.02 2.54 -12.69
N ALA A 630 9.12 2.40 -13.42
CA ALA A 630 9.40 1.21 -14.22
C ALA A 630 9.50 -0.04 -13.35
N VAL A 631 10.28 0.00 -12.26
CA VAL A 631 10.40 -1.13 -11.33
C VAL A 631 9.03 -1.51 -10.75
N THR A 632 8.25 -0.54 -10.28
CA THR A 632 6.97 -0.81 -9.63
C THR A 632 5.90 -1.29 -10.61
N ALA A 633 5.88 -0.74 -11.83
CA ALA A 633 4.94 -1.12 -12.87
C ALA A 633 5.27 -2.50 -13.45
N ILE A 634 6.54 -2.77 -13.76
CA ILE A 634 7.00 -4.07 -14.27
C ILE A 634 6.76 -5.16 -13.21
N ALA A 635 7.11 -4.93 -11.94
CA ALA A 635 6.91 -5.90 -10.89
C ALA A 635 5.42 -6.24 -10.68
N ASN A 636 4.53 -5.24 -10.72
CA ASN A 636 3.08 -5.48 -10.65
C ASN A 636 2.54 -6.14 -11.91
N ALA A 637 3.01 -5.78 -13.11
CA ALA A 637 2.64 -6.43 -14.36
C ALA A 637 3.02 -7.93 -14.36
N ILE A 638 4.20 -8.27 -13.83
CA ILE A 638 4.62 -9.66 -13.62
C ILE A 638 3.64 -10.37 -12.66
N GLY A 639 3.27 -9.73 -11.55
CA GLY A 639 2.27 -10.28 -10.63
C GLY A 639 0.94 -10.58 -11.31
N VAL A 640 0.41 -9.61 -12.07
CA VAL A 640 -0.83 -9.80 -12.86
C VAL A 640 -0.69 -10.95 -13.84
N ALA A 641 0.43 -11.03 -14.58
CA ALA A 641 0.68 -12.12 -15.52
C ALA A 641 0.72 -13.49 -14.83
N ILE A 642 1.40 -13.60 -13.68
CA ILE A 642 1.42 -14.83 -12.87
C ILE A 642 0.01 -15.23 -12.45
N PHE A 643 -0.80 -14.28 -11.98
CA PHE A 643 -2.18 -14.55 -11.59
C PHE A 643 -3.02 -15.06 -12.77
N LEU A 644 -2.97 -14.39 -13.91
CA LEU A 644 -3.72 -14.78 -15.12
C LEU A 644 -3.29 -16.14 -15.68
N LEU A 645 -1.99 -16.46 -15.65
CA LEU A 645 -1.49 -17.77 -16.04
C LEU A 645 -1.91 -18.87 -15.05
N GLY A 646 -1.91 -18.55 -13.75
CA GLY A 646 -2.34 -19.45 -12.69
C GLY A 646 -3.84 -19.79 -12.77
N THR A 647 -4.69 -18.81 -13.05
CA THR A 647 -6.14 -19.04 -13.24
C THR A 647 -6.42 -19.89 -14.47
N LYS A 648 -5.70 -19.66 -15.59
CA LYS A 648 -5.79 -20.49 -16.80
C LYS A 648 -5.44 -21.97 -16.54
N ARG A 649 -4.42 -22.24 -15.70
CA ARG A 649 -4.02 -23.61 -15.31
C ARG A 649 -4.96 -24.31 -14.33
N ARG A 650 -5.82 -23.57 -13.63
CA ARG A 650 -6.85 -24.13 -12.75
C ARG A 650 -8.15 -24.45 -13.48
N GLY A 651 -8.42 -23.75 -14.59
CA GLY A 651 -9.62 -23.91 -15.40
C GLY A 651 -9.49 -24.83 -16.61
N GLY A 652 -8.32 -25.43 -16.83
CA GLY A 652 -8.08 -26.52 -17.78
C GLY A 652 -7.52 -27.71 -17.02
#